data_AF-A0A4Y9Z825-F1
#
_entry.id   AF-A0A4Y9Z825-F1
#
_cell.length_a   1.000
_cell.length_b   1.000
_cell.length_c   1.000
_cell.angle_alpha   90.00
_cell.angle_beta   90.00
_cell.angle_gamma   90.00
#
_symmetry.space_group_name_H-M   'P 1'
#
loop_
_entity.id
_entity.type
_entity.pdbx_description
1 polymer ?
#
loop_
_entity_poly.entity_id
_entity_poly.type
_entity_poly.pdbx_seq_one_letter_code
_entity_poly.pdbx_strand_id
1 'polypeptide(L)'
;MFNYLLFRNHNASTSAFTILVSGGYHKPAPAMKQAFLYPGLVEQCFKSYFNYSEVLAAGDRWVAPVGQVGCMQIPSSYKRQRPICLPHSDPPSSIMPELPNLPVFSKSLRGHHASIHDLAANHLVDCIIDAHSTEGTPRTGPASFGSQPVGIIGAGTAGLYAAMILQDLGVPYQILEANDRIGGRIFTRRFNGSAGYDAPKGTPARYDYFDVGAMRYPRIPFMDRVFDLFERVGISDLLVPYYLGAENNLILFQVSVSNGGAVPDVYALSGPDHWIDKTFEPFKRLFGEVYDSESPVEDRVRRFRIAWDTLTRQDHHSTRGYMQSGKDGKPDDALPPFPEPVVHWLETFEAGTGNFNLAFVESVLDSLDFDWPLPATCPGPTEYPWVCIDGGSDHMVNEMAKVLHSQPVLAQRVTKIALLHGDGDQVEVTSTSGGRTSTRHYSHVISTLPLSCLGAIHTDGLGLLYNQKQAIRALNYDSSTKVGIKFKNRWWEKEGVVLTGPIRGGQSSSDTQIRTCVYPSYGRAADRWPCAGEKRQGGSDAPRAGLGRAREDARHPEREIRAVEDHFAYNWDMDEYARGAFALYGPGQFGAPGDAGKLFASIKAPAAGGKFVIAGEATSAHHGWVLGALNSAWRAVYYVLLDKYQDNDLLKRFTDRWGIPDEESTVNLPKLAALALDRVL
;
A
#
# COMPACT_ATOMS: atom_id res chain seq x y z
N MET A 1 41.18 3.51 5.00
CA MET A 1 40.30 3.30 3.84
C MET A 1 39.72 1.89 3.92
N PHE A 2 38.56 1.75 4.55
CA PHE A 2 37.70 0.57 4.41
C PHE A 2 36.41 1.04 3.77
N ASN A 3 36.29 0.87 2.46
CA ASN A 3 34.99 1.00 1.79
C ASN A 3 34.24 -0.30 2.06
N TYR A 4 33.39 -0.31 3.07
CA TYR A 4 32.48 -1.41 3.31
C TYR A 4 31.38 -1.39 2.24
N LEU A 5 31.55 -2.24 1.22
CA LEU A 5 30.44 -2.70 0.40
C LEU A 5 29.56 -3.57 1.29
N LEU A 6 28.49 -2.98 1.83
CA LEU A 6 27.42 -3.73 2.48
C LEU A 6 26.61 -4.42 1.39
N PHE A 7 26.62 -5.75 1.40
CA PHE A 7 25.93 -6.59 0.43
C PHE A 7 24.58 -7.08 0.99
N ARG A 8 23.52 -6.28 0.84
CA ARG A 8 22.14 -6.78 0.77
C ARG A 8 21.28 -5.85 -0.09
N ASN A 9 20.16 -6.39 -0.58
CA ASN A 9 19.20 -5.69 -1.41
C ASN A 9 18.49 -4.62 -0.58
N HIS A 10 18.55 -3.34 -0.97
CA HIS A 10 17.75 -2.31 -0.30
C HIS A 10 16.28 -2.47 -0.69
N ASN A 11 15.46 -2.73 0.33
CA ASN A 11 14.09 -3.22 0.24
C ASN A 11 13.03 -2.12 0.36
N ALA A 12 13.41 -0.85 0.16
CA ALA A 12 12.50 0.27 0.36
C ALA A 12 11.26 0.19 -0.55
N SER A 13 10.08 0.35 0.07
CA SER A 13 8.91 0.85 -0.64
C SER A 13 9.11 2.36 -0.81
N THR A 14 9.46 2.77 -2.02
CA THR A 14 9.70 4.18 -2.33
C THR A 14 8.53 4.78 -3.09
N SER A 15 7.73 5.52 -2.34
CA SER A 15 7.15 6.80 -2.75
C SER A 15 8.24 7.79 -3.18
N ALA A 16 8.87 7.48 -4.31
CA ALA A 16 9.86 8.31 -4.97
C ALA A 16 9.88 8.03 -6.48
N PHE A 17 10.59 8.88 -7.21
CA PHE A 17 10.70 8.91 -8.67
C PHE A 17 11.37 7.66 -9.28
N THR A 18 10.65 6.54 -9.28
CA THR A 18 11.22 5.24 -9.65
C THR A 18 11.40 5.12 -11.15
N ILE A 19 12.63 4.91 -11.61
CA ILE A 19 12.91 4.65 -13.02
C ILE A 19 12.87 3.14 -13.30
N LEU A 20 12.16 2.75 -14.36
CA LEU A 20 12.13 1.39 -14.90
C LEU A 20 12.73 1.38 -16.31
N VAL A 21 13.79 0.60 -16.51
CA VAL A 21 14.57 0.61 -17.76
C VAL A 21 14.22 -0.58 -18.66
N SER A 22 13.54 -0.34 -19.79
CA SER A 22 13.24 -1.39 -20.79
C SER A 22 14.20 -1.30 -21.98
N GLY A 23 14.41 -2.39 -22.73
CA GLY A 23 15.24 -2.32 -23.92
C GLY A 23 15.27 -3.57 -24.80
N GLY A 24 15.50 -3.34 -26.10
CA GLY A 24 15.49 -4.38 -27.13
C GLY A 24 16.66 -5.36 -27.06
N TYR A 25 16.43 -6.59 -27.56
CA TYR A 25 17.44 -7.65 -27.64
C TYR A 25 17.99 -7.79 -29.06
N HIS A 26 19.26 -7.42 -29.27
CA HIS A 26 20.01 -7.75 -30.49
C HIS A 26 21.30 -8.51 -30.16
N LYS A 27 21.68 -9.47 -31.02
CA LYS A 27 22.91 -10.27 -30.85
C LYS A 27 24.15 -9.35 -30.89
N PRO A 28 25.06 -9.43 -29.90
CA PRO A 28 26.33 -8.72 -29.98
C PRO A 28 27.32 -9.43 -30.91
N ALA A 29 28.18 -8.66 -31.58
CA ALA A 29 29.40 -9.14 -32.22
C ALA A 29 30.56 -9.17 -31.21
N PRO A 30 31.57 -10.03 -31.37
CA PRO A 30 32.62 -10.22 -30.37
C PRO A 30 33.80 -9.22 -30.52
N ALA A 31 34.04 -8.42 -29.47
CA ALA A 31 35.31 -7.74 -29.22
C ALA A 31 35.49 -7.52 -27.69
N MET A 32 36.73 -7.30 -27.24
CA MET A 32 37.17 -7.65 -25.86
C MET A 32 37.78 -6.45 -25.09
N LYS A 33 37.71 -6.52 -23.74
CA LYS A 33 38.57 -5.89 -22.69
C LYS A 33 38.21 -4.53 -22.05
N GLN A 34 37.79 -4.65 -20.77
CA GLN A 34 38.27 -3.98 -19.54
C GLN A 34 37.94 -2.50 -19.19
N ALA A 35 37.71 -2.27 -17.89
CA ALA A 35 37.14 -1.09 -17.23
C ALA A 35 38.23 -0.12 -16.67
N PHE A 36 37.98 1.05 -16.03
CA PHE A 36 37.11 1.40 -14.88
C PHE A 36 36.88 2.94 -14.71
N LEU A 37 35.97 3.30 -13.79
CA LEU A 37 35.73 4.58 -13.08
C LEU A 37 34.89 5.70 -13.74
N TYR A 38 33.64 5.89 -13.29
CA TYR A 38 32.98 7.20 -13.07
C TYR A 38 31.75 7.07 -12.12
N PRO A 39 31.77 7.67 -10.92
CA PRO A 39 30.56 7.77 -10.07
C PRO A 39 29.45 8.63 -10.69
N GLY A 40 29.82 9.54 -11.60
CA GLY A 40 28.88 10.42 -12.28
C GLY A 40 28.15 9.80 -13.47
N LEU A 41 28.36 8.53 -13.84
CA LEU A 41 27.87 8.02 -15.12
C LEU A 41 26.34 8.00 -15.22
N VAL A 42 25.65 7.55 -14.16
CA VAL A 42 24.18 7.61 -14.07
C VAL A 42 23.75 9.09 -14.10
N GLU A 43 24.28 9.89 -13.17
CA GLU A 43 23.89 11.29 -12.99
C GLU A 43 24.16 12.19 -14.21
N GLN A 44 25.24 11.94 -14.97
CA GLN A 44 25.57 12.64 -16.22
C GLN A 44 24.66 12.23 -17.37
N CYS A 45 24.24 10.97 -17.44
CA CYS A 45 23.26 10.55 -18.44
C CYS A 45 21.90 11.23 -18.19
N PHE A 46 21.54 11.48 -16.93
CA PHE A 46 20.38 12.31 -16.60
C PHE A 46 20.62 13.81 -16.88
N LYS A 47 21.72 14.41 -16.38
CA LYS A 47 22.06 15.83 -16.57
C LYS A 47 22.31 16.25 -18.03
N SER A 48 22.62 15.32 -18.94
CA SER A 48 22.88 15.62 -20.36
C SER A 48 21.73 15.31 -21.31
N TYR A 49 20.61 14.75 -20.81
CA TYR A 49 19.39 14.48 -21.61
C TYR A 49 18.17 15.21 -21.07
N PHE A 50 18.06 15.32 -19.75
CA PHE A 50 17.12 16.23 -19.13
C PHE A 50 17.82 17.56 -18.91
N ASN A 51 17.66 18.45 -19.90
CA ASN A 51 17.69 19.86 -19.58
C ASN A 51 16.58 20.06 -18.54
N TYR A 52 16.94 20.40 -17.29
CA TYR A 52 15.97 20.50 -16.21
C TYR A 52 14.83 21.47 -16.57
N SER A 53 15.10 22.49 -17.41
CA SER A 53 14.08 23.41 -17.90
C SER A 53 13.07 22.81 -18.88
N GLU A 54 13.29 21.62 -19.47
CA GLU A 54 12.29 20.97 -20.35
C GLU A 54 11.34 20.06 -19.55
N VAL A 55 11.87 19.34 -18.56
CA VAL A 55 11.05 18.65 -17.54
C VAL A 55 10.26 19.68 -16.73
N LEU A 56 10.87 20.83 -16.43
CA LEU A 56 10.21 21.98 -15.79
C LEU A 56 9.38 22.85 -16.76
N ALA A 57 9.45 22.67 -18.09
CA ALA A 57 8.53 23.34 -19.04
C ALA A 57 7.25 22.52 -19.25
N ALA A 58 7.35 21.18 -19.26
CA ALA A 58 6.20 20.34 -18.91
C ALA A 58 5.73 20.64 -17.46
N GLY A 59 6.67 21.10 -16.64
CA GLY A 59 6.51 21.66 -15.29
C GLY A 59 5.99 23.10 -15.17
N ASP A 60 5.71 23.86 -16.24
CA ASP A 60 5.34 25.30 -16.11
C ASP A 60 3.87 25.54 -15.68
N ARG A 61 3.26 24.51 -15.10
CA ARG A 61 2.04 24.58 -14.27
C ARG A 61 2.26 24.06 -12.83
N TRP A 62 3.49 23.72 -12.47
CA TRP A 62 3.84 22.94 -11.29
C TRP A 62 4.57 23.78 -10.26
N VAL A 63 3.80 24.66 -9.61
CA VAL A 63 4.06 25.04 -8.23
C VAL A 63 2.90 24.51 -7.39
N ALA A 64 2.97 23.22 -7.07
CA ALA A 64 2.36 22.76 -5.83
C ALA A 64 3.25 23.28 -4.69
N PRO A 65 2.75 24.12 -3.77
CA PRO A 65 3.59 24.60 -2.68
C PRO A 65 3.96 23.42 -1.78
N VAL A 66 5.27 23.18 -1.64
CA VAL A 66 5.83 22.50 -0.46
C VAL A 66 5.18 23.14 0.77
N GLY A 67 4.62 22.32 1.65
CA GLY A 67 3.66 22.75 2.66
C GLY A 67 4.11 23.91 3.55
N GLN A 68 3.87 25.14 3.10
CA GLN A 68 3.70 26.26 4.02
C GLN A 68 2.37 26.07 4.73
N VAL A 69 2.43 26.01 6.06
CA VAL A 69 1.26 26.19 6.92
C VAL A 69 0.56 27.47 6.47
N GLY A 70 -0.64 27.31 5.90
CA GLY A 70 -1.40 28.41 5.33
C GLY A 70 -1.79 29.41 6.41
N CYS A 71 -1.00 30.46 6.58
CA CYS A 71 -1.38 31.59 7.40
C CYS A 71 -2.58 32.26 6.74
N MET A 72 -3.76 32.07 7.34
CA MET A 72 -5.05 32.43 6.76
C MET A 72 -5.12 33.94 6.50
N GLN A 73 -5.05 34.35 5.22
CA GLN A 73 -5.32 35.74 4.86
C GLN A 73 -6.80 36.06 5.06
N ILE A 74 -7.09 36.73 6.17
CA ILE A 74 -8.43 37.20 6.53
C ILE A 74 -8.86 38.30 5.54
N PRO A 75 -10.01 38.16 4.84
CA PRO A 75 -10.54 39.22 3.99
C PRO A 75 -10.86 40.49 4.79
N SER A 76 -10.53 41.65 4.22
CA SER A 76 -10.56 42.93 4.90
C SER A 76 -11.97 43.50 5.11
N SER A 77 -12.63 43.17 6.23
CA SER A 77 -13.89 43.84 6.61
C SER A 77 -14.25 43.84 8.11
N TYR A 78 -13.37 44.30 9.00
CA TYR A 78 -13.83 44.95 10.26
C TYR A 78 -12.88 46.07 10.72
N LYS A 79 -13.45 47.16 11.25
CA LYS A 79 -12.74 48.43 11.48
C LYS A 79 -12.02 48.49 12.84
N ARG A 80 -10.74 48.85 12.80
CA ARG A 80 -9.94 49.63 13.78
C ARG A 80 -10.39 49.64 15.26
N GLN A 81 -9.48 49.26 16.14
CA GLN A 81 -8.91 50.20 17.15
C GLN A 81 -7.43 49.86 17.41
N ARG A 82 -6.66 50.82 17.96
CA ARG A 82 -5.17 50.78 18.02
C ARG A 82 -4.65 50.54 19.47
N PRO A 83 -3.37 50.14 19.64
CA PRO A 83 -2.86 49.55 20.87
C PRO A 83 -2.11 50.53 21.80
N ILE A 84 -1.79 50.06 23.02
CA ILE A 84 -0.77 50.62 23.94
C ILE A 84 0.15 49.47 24.41
N CYS A 85 1.39 49.78 24.81
CA CYS A 85 2.55 48.89 24.81
C CYS A 85 3.11 48.51 26.21
N LEU A 86 3.63 47.27 26.33
CA LEU A 86 4.84 46.83 27.09
C LEU A 86 4.85 46.92 28.65
N PRO A 87 5.81 46.30 29.39
CA PRO A 87 6.58 45.04 29.16
C PRO A 87 6.78 44.11 30.41
N HIS A 88 7.37 42.92 30.19
CA HIS A 88 8.25 42.06 31.05
C HIS A 88 7.94 41.73 32.54
N SER A 89 8.05 40.42 32.86
CA SER A 89 8.80 39.76 33.98
C SER A 89 8.02 38.71 34.81
N ASP A 90 8.56 37.49 34.89
CA ASP A 90 8.18 36.40 35.83
C ASP A 90 8.76 36.63 37.25
N PRO A 91 8.47 35.80 38.29
CA PRO A 91 7.25 35.11 38.74
C PRO A 91 6.92 35.63 40.20
N PRO A 92 6.44 34.88 41.24
CA PRO A 92 5.76 33.57 41.33
C PRO A 92 4.50 33.51 42.24
N SER A 93 3.83 32.35 42.19
CA SER A 93 3.04 31.67 43.27
C SER A 93 2.05 32.43 44.18
N SER A 94 0.83 31.87 44.23
CA SER A 94 -0.02 31.59 45.43
C SER A 94 -1.44 32.15 45.40
N ILE A 95 -2.33 31.41 46.09
CA ILE A 95 -3.69 31.78 46.57
C ILE A 95 -4.80 31.84 45.51
N MET A 96 -5.71 30.86 45.59
CA MET A 96 -7.07 30.90 45.02
C MET A 96 -8.02 31.72 45.91
N PRO A 97 -9.01 32.42 45.34
CA PRO A 97 -10.23 32.82 46.04
C PRO A 97 -11.46 32.02 45.54
N GLU A 98 -12.30 31.59 46.48
CA GLU A 98 -13.62 30.96 46.24
C GLU A 98 -14.71 31.98 45.83
N LEU A 99 -15.87 31.48 45.35
CA LEU A 99 -17.26 31.98 45.53
C LEU A 99 -18.19 31.22 44.53
N PRO A 100 -19.53 31.09 44.74
CA PRO A 100 -20.27 30.73 45.96
C PRO A 100 -21.32 29.59 45.76
N ASN A 101 -21.95 29.17 46.86
CA ASN A 101 -22.96 28.09 46.96
C ASN A 101 -24.34 28.35 46.32
N LEU A 102 -25.05 27.26 45.94
CA LEU A 102 -26.37 26.79 46.48
C LEU A 102 -27.13 25.88 45.46
N PRO A 103 -28.09 25.02 45.86
CA PRO A 103 -28.38 24.47 47.20
C PRO A 103 -28.40 22.91 47.26
N VAL A 104 -28.40 22.36 48.48
CA VAL A 104 -28.44 20.91 48.76
C VAL A 104 -29.87 20.42 49.04
N PHE A 105 -30.22 19.24 48.54
CA PHE A 105 -31.22 18.36 49.17
C PHE A 105 -30.55 17.08 49.67
N SER A 106 -30.88 16.65 50.89
CA SER A 106 -30.09 15.68 51.64
C SER A 106 -30.88 14.45 52.08
N LYS A 107 -30.23 13.29 51.95
CA LYS A 107 -30.22 12.07 52.79
C LYS A 107 -29.83 10.90 51.89
N SER A 108 -28.98 9.94 52.25
CA SER A 108 -28.15 9.65 53.42
C SER A 108 -27.91 8.14 53.32
N LEU A 109 -26.68 7.68 53.14
CA LEU A 109 -26.16 6.45 53.76
C LEU A 109 -24.62 6.46 53.63
N ARG A 110 -23.91 5.89 54.62
CA ARG A 110 -22.46 6.07 54.81
C ARG A 110 -21.66 4.83 54.39
N GLY A 111 -20.50 5.06 53.78
CA GLY A 111 -19.34 4.14 53.73
C GLY A 111 -19.50 2.94 52.77
N HIS A 112 -18.57 2.69 51.85
CA HIS A 112 -17.14 2.59 52.09
C HIS A 112 -16.30 3.12 50.90
N HIS A 113 -15.04 3.48 51.17
CA HIS A 113 -14.05 3.81 50.14
C HIS A 113 -13.53 2.54 49.44
N ALA A 114 -13.72 2.43 48.12
CA ALA A 114 -12.94 1.60 47.22
C ALA A 114 -12.96 2.21 45.80
N SER A 115 -11.87 2.04 45.05
CA SER A 115 -11.63 2.70 43.75
C SER A 115 -12.45 2.10 42.61
N ILE A 116 -12.88 2.95 41.65
CA ILE A 116 -13.68 2.60 40.46
C ILE A 116 -12.85 1.95 39.32
N HIS A 117 -11.67 1.37 39.63
CA HIS A 117 -10.77 0.81 38.62
C HIS A 117 -10.76 -0.71 38.44
N ASP A 118 -11.48 -1.48 39.26
CA ASP A 118 -11.56 -2.94 39.16
C ASP A 118 -13.01 -3.44 39.23
N LEU A 119 -13.75 -3.46 38.10
CA LEU A 119 -14.99 -4.24 37.90
C LEU A 119 -15.56 -4.13 36.45
N ALA A 120 -14.83 -4.63 35.45
CA ALA A 120 -15.39 -4.90 34.10
C ALA A 120 -14.57 -5.94 33.29
N ALA A 121 -13.97 -6.93 33.96
CA ALA A 121 -13.36 -8.08 33.32
C ALA A 121 -13.84 -9.36 34.01
N ASN A 122 -14.24 -10.36 33.23
CA ASN A 122 -14.70 -11.68 33.67
C ASN A 122 -15.97 -11.68 34.55
N HIS A 123 -17.14 -11.71 33.91
CA HIS A 123 -18.23 -12.69 34.17
C HIS A 123 -19.46 -12.36 33.30
N LEU A 124 -19.44 -12.82 32.05
CA LEU A 124 -20.61 -13.13 31.21
C LEU A 124 -20.13 -13.96 30.00
N VAL A 125 -19.55 -15.11 30.34
CA VAL A 125 -19.54 -16.29 29.46
C VAL A 125 -20.70 -17.16 29.94
N ASP A 126 -21.34 -17.84 28.99
CA ASP A 126 -22.63 -18.55 29.09
C ASP A 126 -23.88 -17.66 29.02
N CYS A 127 -24.87 -18.17 28.26
CA CYS A 127 -26.20 -17.60 27.99
C CYS A 127 -26.27 -16.30 27.14
N ILE A 128 -26.06 -16.43 25.82
CA ILE A 128 -27.00 -16.05 24.73
C ILE A 128 -26.72 -16.99 23.55
N ILE A 129 -27.14 -18.25 23.70
CA ILE A 129 -27.51 -19.15 22.59
C ILE A 129 -28.85 -19.75 23.00
N ASP A 130 -29.90 -18.93 22.88
CA ASP A 130 -31.30 -19.36 22.88
C ASP A 130 -32.18 -18.14 22.54
N ALA A 131 -32.33 -17.89 21.24
CA ALA A 131 -33.39 -17.05 20.71
C ALA A 131 -34.38 -17.97 19.99
N HIS A 132 -35.65 -17.92 20.40
CA HIS A 132 -36.60 -19.01 20.18
C HIS A 132 -36.77 -19.44 18.72
N SER A 133 -36.73 -20.76 18.53
CA SER A 133 -37.33 -21.43 17.38
C SER A 133 -38.85 -21.21 17.37
N THR A 134 -39.32 -20.21 16.63
CA THR A 134 -40.66 -20.27 16.05
C THR A 134 -40.58 -21.18 14.83
N GLU A 135 -41.40 -22.24 14.79
CA GLU A 135 -41.43 -23.19 13.67
C GLU A 135 -41.96 -22.55 12.39
N GLY A 136 -41.08 -21.84 11.69
CA GLY A 136 -41.25 -21.52 10.27
C GLY A 136 -40.81 -22.73 9.44
N THR A 137 -41.71 -23.25 8.61
CA THR A 137 -41.38 -24.35 7.69
C THR A 137 -40.19 -24.00 6.80
N PRO A 138 -39.21 -24.91 6.61
CA PRO A 138 -38.03 -24.62 5.81
C PRO A 138 -38.43 -24.33 4.36
N ARG A 139 -38.12 -23.12 3.88
CA ARG A 139 -38.32 -22.73 2.48
C ARG A 139 -37.27 -23.42 1.60
N THR A 140 -37.53 -24.67 1.24
CA THR A 140 -36.74 -25.44 0.27
C THR A 140 -37.00 -24.95 -1.17
N GLY A 141 -36.48 -23.75 -1.47
CA GLY A 141 -36.45 -23.18 -2.81
C GLY A 141 -35.25 -22.25 -2.95
N PRO A 142 -34.74 -22.01 -4.19
CA PRO A 142 -33.65 -21.07 -4.39
C PRO A 142 -34.07 -19.68 -3.89
N ALA A 143 -33.21 -19.04 -3.11
CA ALA A 143 -33.47 -17.70 -2.58
C ALA A 143 -33.85 -16.76 -3.72
N SER A 144 -35.05 -16.18 -3.66
CA SER A 144 -35.52 -15.24 -4.67
C SER A 144 -34.77 -13.92 -4.50
N PHE A 145 -33.61 -13.81 -5.15
CA PHE A 145 -32.82 -12.59 -5.18
C PHE A 145 -33.72 -11.44 -5.67
N GLY A 146 -33.99 -10.47 -4.79
CA GLY A 146 -34.87 -9.34 -5.11
C GLY A 146 -34.41 -8.63 -6.39
N SER A 147 -35.37 -8.08 -7.15
CA SER A 147 -35.20 -7.66 -8.55
C SER A 147 -34.11 -6.62 -8.82
N GLN A 148 -33.57 -5.96 -7.78
CA GLN A 148 -32.50 -4.98 -7.92
C GLN A 148 -31.09 -5.55 -7.63
N PRO A 149 -30.11 -5.27 -8.50
CA PRO A 149 -28.73 -5.69 -8.33
C PRO A 149 -28.01 -4.93 -7.20
N VAL A 150 -26.81 -5.40 -6.88
CA VAL A 150 -25.78 -4.66 -6.13
C VAL A 150 -25.04 -3.74 -7.10
N GLY A 151 -24.88 -2.47 -6.75
CA GLY A 151 -24.03 -1.53 -7.49
C GLY A 151 -22.59 -1.63 -7.04
N ILE A 152 -21.64 -1.69 -7.96
CA ILE A 152 -20.20 -1.59 -7.70
C ILE A 152 -19.70 -0.34 -8.41
N ILE A 153 -19.00 0.53 -7.67
CA ILE A 153 -18.41 1.76 -8.22
C ILE A 153 -16.89 1.59 -8.25
N GLY A 154 -16.32 1.65 -9.46
CA GLY A 154 -14.94 1.30 -9.78
C GLY A 154 -14.80 -0.15 -10.29
N ALA A 155 -14.07 -0.31 -11.40
CA ALA A 155 -13.64 -1.58 -11.99
C ALA A 155 -12.12 -1.81 -11.78
N GLY A 156 -11.58 -1.29 -10.67
CA GLY A 156 -10.29 -1.73 -10.15
C GLY A 156 -10.37 -3.13 -9.54
N THR A 157 -9.25 -3.67 -9.06
CA THR A 157 -9.16 -5.05 -8.56
C THR A 157 -10.20 -5.39 -7.48
N ALA A 158 -10.47 -4.49 -6.53
CA ALA A 158 -11.51 -4.68 -5.51
C ALA A 158 -12.91 -4.82 -6.13
N GLY A 159 -13.27 -3.98 -7.11
CA GLY A 159 -14.58 -4.01 -7.76
C GLY A 159 -14.78 -5.24 -8.63
N LEU A 160 -13.76 -5.63 -9.39
CA LEU A 160 -13.76 -6.87 -10.17
C LEU A 160 -13.84 -8.11 -9.27
N TYR A 161 -13.10 -8.14 -8.15
CA TYR A 161 -13.14 -9.27 -7.21
C TYR A 161 -14.49 -9.37 -6.49
N ALA A 162 -15.08 -8.25 -6.04
CA ALA A 162 -16.43 -8.22 -5.49
C ALA A 162 -17.46 -8.77 -6.48
N ALA A 163 -17.34 -8.42 -7.77
CA ALA A 163 -18.20 -8.94 -8.84
C ALA A 163 -18.02 -10.47 -9.05
N MET A 164 -16.78 -10.98 -9.03
CA MET A 164 -16.51 -12.42 -9.12
C MET A 164 -17.17 -13.20 -7.96
N ILE A 165 -17.07 -12.68 -6.73
CA ILE A 165 -17.70 -13.28 -5.55
C ILE A 165 -19.23 -13.27 -5.70
N LEU A 166 -19.83 -12.12 -5.99
CA LEU A 166 -21.29 -12.00 -6.14
C LEU A 166 -21.82 -12.93 -7.25
N GLN A 167 -21.06 -13.07 -8.35
CA GLN A 167 -21.40 -13.98 -9.45
C GLN A 167 -21.41 -15.45 -9.02
N ASP A 168 -20.38 -15.93 -8.31
CA ASP A 168 -20.30 -17.31 -7.81
C ASP A 168 -21.44 -17.66 -6.84
N LEU A 169 -21.92 -16.65 -6.10
CA LEU A 169 -23.05 -16.76 -5.19
C LEU A 169 -24.43 -16.63 -5.89
N GLY A 170 -24.46 -16.21 -7.16
CA GLY A 170 -25.69 -15.98 -7.92
C GLY A 170 -26.37 -14.63 -7.64
N VAL A 171 -25.69 -13.71 -6.94
CA VAL A 171 -26.21 -12.38 -6.60
C VAL A 171 -26.04 -11.43 -7.80
N PRO A 172 -27.12 -10.80 -8.30
CA PRO A 172 -27.02 -9.90 -9.45
C PRO A 172 -26.28 -8.60 -9.08
N TYR A 173 -25.40 -8.15 -9.97
CA TYR A 173 -24.56 -6.96 -9.77
C TYR A 173 -24.43 -6.12 -11.07
N GLN A 174 -23.97 -4.88 -10.94
CA GLN A 174 -23.54 -4.02 -12.05
C GLN A 174 -22.34 -3.16 -11.63
N ILE A 175 -21.32 -3.06 -12.47
CA ILE A 175 -20.11 -2.27 -12.22
C ILE A 175 -20.14 -0.99 -13.06
N LEU A 176 -19.87 0.16 -12.44
CA LEU A 176 -19.71 1.46 -13.08
C LEU A 176 -18.25 1.92 -12.94
N GLU A 177 -17.56 2.15 -14.05
CA GLU A 177 -16.18 2.64 -14.08
C GLU A 177 -16.16 4.06 -14.68
N ALA A 178 -15.45 4.98 -14.05
CA ALA A 178 -15.36 6.38 -14.48
C ALA A 178 -14.41 6.58 -15.67
N ASN A 179 -13.38 5.75 -15.75
CA ASN A 179 -12.35 5.73 -16.80
C ASN A 179 -12.87 5.00 -18.07
N ASP A 180 -12.13 5.11 -19.19
CA ASP A 180 -12.34 4.29 -20.39
C ASP A 180 -11.57 2.94 -20.34
N ARG A 181 -10.87 2.70 -19.24
CA ARG A 181 -10.05 1.50 -18.96
C ARG A 181 -10.38 0.88 -17.61
N ILE A 182 -10.47 -0.46 -17.56
CA ILE A 182 -10.57 -1.22 -16.30
C ILE A 182 -9.22 -1.33 -15.56
N GLY A 183 -9.27 -1.70 -14.28
CA GLY A 183 -8.10 -2.07 -13.48
C GLY A 183 -7.56 -0.99 -12.55
N GLY A 184 -7.85 0.29 -12.81
CA GLY A 184 -7.41 1.40 -11.95
C GLY A 184 -5.89 1.38 -11.71
N ARG A 185 -5.48 1.16 -10.45
CA ARG A 185 -4.07 1.07 -10.03
C ARG A 185 -3.34 -0.22 -10.45
N ILE A 186 -3.99 -1.08 -11.23
CA ILE A 186 -3.32 -2.06 -12.08
C ILE A 186 -3.25 -1.46 -13.49
N PHE A 187 -2.05 -1.09 -13.92
CA PHE A 187 -1.83 -0.40 -15.19
C PHE A 187 -0.46 -0.73 -15.76
N THR A 188 -0.44 -1.38 -16.92
CA THR A 188 0.76 -1.67 -17.71
C THR A 188 0.87 -0.70 -18.87
N ARG A 189 1.96 0.07 -18.94
CA ARG A 189 2.28 0.91 -20.11
C ARG A 189 3.12 0.09 -21.10
N ARG A 190 2.57 -0.15 -22.29
CA ARG A 190 3.28 -0.76 -23.43
C ARG A 190 3.73 0.31 -24.41
N PHE A 191 5.01 0.32 -24.80
CA PHE A 191 5.56 1.27 -25.76
C PHE A 191 5.15 0.90 -27.21
N ASN A 192 4.98 -0.39 -27.50
CA ASN A 192 4.46 -0.91 -28.77
C ASN A 192 2.91 -1.03 -28.82
N GLY A 193 2.19 -0.44 -27.86
CA GLY A 193 0.73 -0.52 -27.78
C GLY A 193 0.20 -1.94 -27.57
N SER A 194 -0.88 -2.31 -28.27
CA SER A 194 -1.49 -3.64 -28.15
C SER A 194 -0.62 -4.78 -28.68
N ALA A 195 0.37 -4.50 -29.54
CA ALA A 195 1.23 -5.51 -30.14
C ALA A 195 2.05 -6.31 -29.11
N GLY A 196 2.26 -5.78 -27.90
CA GLY A 196 2.93 -6.49 -26.80
C GLY A 196 2.02 -7.39 -25.95
N TYR A 197 0.69 -7.20 -25.97
CA TYR A 197 -0.24 -7.92 -25.07
C TYR A 197 -0.36 -9.40 -25.44
N ASP A 198 -0.53 -9.69 -26.73
CA ASP A 198 -0.64 -11.06 -27.27
C ASP A 198 0.67 -11.57 -27.89
N ALA A 199 1.79 -10.85 -27.70
CA ALA A 199 3.09 -11.28 -28.20
C ALA A 199 3.51 -12.62 -27.58
N PRO A 200 4.14 -13.54 -28.33
CA PRO A 200 4.64 -14.80 -27.76
C PRO A 200 5.72 -14.56 -26.70
N LYS A 201 5.73 -15.37 -25.64
CA LYS A 201 6.79 -15.37 -24.62
C LYS A 201 8.17 -15.53 -25.26
N GLY A 202 9.18 -14.88 -24.68
CA GLY A 202 10.55 -14.87 -25.22
C GLY A 202 10.79 -13.95 -26.43
N THR A 203 9.77 -13.23 -26.93
CA THR A 203 9.94 -12.25 -28.02
C THR A 203 10.19 -10.84 -27.48
N PRO A 204 10.99 -9.98 -28.16
CA PRO A 204 11.19 -8.59 -27.73
C PRO A 204 9.89 -7.79 -27.60
N ALA A 205 8.88 -8.07 -28.44
CA ALA A 205 7.59 -7.40 -28.40
C ALA A 205 6.82 -7.68 -27.08
N ARG A 206 7.00 -8.85 -26.46
CA ARG A 206 6.40 -9.22 -25.16
C ARG A 206 6.89 -8.34 -24.02
N TYR A 207 8.11 -7.80 -24.12
CA TYR A 207 8.83 -7.15 -23.02
C TYR A 207 8.96 -5.63 -23.18
N ASP A 208 8.30 -5.05 -24.18
CA ASP A 208 8.33 -3.62 -24.50
C ASP A 208 7.32 -2.82 -23.64
N TYR A 209 7.37 -3.03 -22.33
CA TYR A 209 6.44 -2.47 -21.35
C TYR A 209 7.10 -2.12 -20.01
N PHE A 210 6.35 -1.43 -19.15
CA PHE A 210 6.57 -1.45 -17.70
C PHE A 210 5.23 -1.31 -16.95
N ASP A 211 5.17 -1.75 -15.70
CA ASP A 211 4.01 -1.59 -14.84
C ASP A 211 4.06 -0.27 -14.07
N VAL A 212 3.11 0.61 -14.38
CA VAL A 212 2.87 1.92 -13.74
C VAL A 212 2.29 1.73 -12.33
N GLY A 213 1.47 0.69 -12.16
CA GLY A 213 0.82 0.30 -10.91
C GLY A 213 1.59 -0.76 -10.13
N ALA A 214 0.85 -1.72 -9.56
CA ALA A 214 1.42 -2.95 -9.00
C ALA A 214 2.27 -3.70 -10.03
N MET A 215 3.40 -4.28 -9.61
CA MET A 215 4.42 -4.87 -10.51
C MET A 215 5.15 -6.10 -9.95
N ARG A 216 4.99 -6.39 -8.66
CA ARG A 216 5.74 -7.41 -7.91
C ARG A 216 4.86 -7.98 -6.81
N TYR A 217 4.97 -9.29 -6.58
CA TYR A 217 4.10 -10.07 -5.69
C TYR A 217 4.96 -11.05 -4.89
N PRO A 218 5.16 -10.86 -3.57
CA PRO A 218 5.86 -11.83 -2.75
C PRO A 218 4.97 -13.05 -2.50
N ARG A 219 5.49 -14.27 -2.73
CA ARG A 219 4.85 -15.49 -2.21
C ARG A 219 5.15 -15.61 -0.72
N ILE A 220 4.36 -14.95 0.10
CA ILE A 220 4.40 -14.99 1.59
C ILE A 220 2.99 -15.30 2.11
N PRO A 221 2.85 -15.92 3.30
CA PRO A 221 1.61 -16.64 3.67
C PRO A 221 0.31 -15.82 3.58
N PHE A 222 0.32 -14.56 4.02
CA PHE A 222 -0.87 -13.71 3.96
C PHE A 222 -1.23 -13.23 2.54
N MET A 223 -0.30 -13.31 1.58
CA MET A 223 -0.57 -12.99 0.17
C MET A 223 -1.20 -14.14 -0.61
N ASP A 224 -1.46 -15.31 -0.01
CA ASP A 224 -2.03 -16.48 -0.69
C ASP A 224 -3.34 -16.18 -1.45
N ARG A 225 -4.18 -15.25 -0.95
CA ARG A 225 -5.39 -14.78 -1.66
C ARG A 225 -5.10 -14.16 -3.03
N VAL A 226 -3.94 -13.55 -3.21
CA VAL A 226 -3.49 -13.00 -4.51
C VAL A 226 -3.13 -14.14 -5.48
N PHE A 227 -2.55 -15.23 -4.97
CA PHE A 227 -2.19 -16.40 -5.78
C PHE A 227 -3.39 -17.30 -6.09
N ASP A 228 -4.34 -17.45 -5.16
CA ASP A 228 -5.67 -18.01 -5.41
C ASP A 228 -6.41 -17.25 -6.51
N LEU A 229 -6.35 -15.90 -6.51
CA LEU A 229 -6.87 -15.10 -7.63
C LEU A 229 -6.16 -15.42 -8.96
N PHE A 230 -4.83 -15.50 -8.97
CA PHE A 230 -4.05 -15.82 -10.18
C PHE A 230 -4.42 -17.20 -10.76
N GLU A 231 -4.70 -18.19 -9.91
CA GLU A 231 -5.19 -19.51 -10.31
C GLU A 231 -6.62 -19.43 -10.85
N ARG A 232 -7.54 -18.77 -10.14
CA ARG A 232 -8.96 -18.62 -10.54
C ARG A 232 -9.14 -17.96 -11.91
N VAL A 233 -8.26 -17.03 -12.29
CA VAL A 233 -8.30 -16.35 -13.62
C VAL A 233 -7.30 -16.92 -14.62
N GLY A 234 -6.64 -18.04 -14.30
CA GLY A 234 -5.82 -18.79 -15.25
C GLY A 234 -4.49 -18.14 -15.66
N ILE A 235 -3.92 -17.25 -14.84
CA ILE A 235 -2.65 -16.56 -15.14
C ILE A 235 -1.43 -17.09 -14.38
N SER A 236 -1.56 -18.19 -13.63
CA SER A 236 -0.45 -18.84 -12.92
C SER A 236 0.75 -19.14 -13.83
N ASP A 237 0.51 -19.54 -15.08
CA ASP A 237 1.56 -19.80 -16.08
C ASP A 237 2.29 -18.52 -16.55
N LEU A 238 1.77 -17.33 -16.28
CA LEU A 238 2.44 -16.05 -16.59
C LEU A 238 3.37 -15.60 -15.47
N LEU A 239 3.37 -16.25 -14.31
CA LEU A 239 4.19 -15.86 -13.16
C LEU A 239 5.66 -16.22 -13.41
N VAL A 240 6.53 -15.21 -13.38
CA VAL A 240 7.98 -15.35 -13.53
C VAL A 240 8.71 -14.74 -12.33
N PRO A 241 9.92 -15.20 -11.98
CA PRO A 241 10.67 -14.65 -10.84
C PRO A 241 10.89 -13.14 -10.95
N TYR A 242 10.58 -12.42 -9.88
CA TYR A 242 10.95 -11.02 -9.69
C TYR A 242 12.17 -10.97 -8.77
N TYR A 243 13.26 -10.38 -9.23
CA TYR A 243 14.47 -10.20 -8.43
C TYR A 243 14.36 -8.87 -7.70
N LEU A 244 14.10 -8.91 -6.39
CA LEU A 244 14.00 -7.70 -5.55
C LEU A 244 15.34 -6.98 -5.42
N GLY A 245 16.44 -7.74 -5.38
CA GLY A 245 17.77 -7.24 -5.67
C GLY A 245 18.65 -8.34 -6.26
N ALA A 246 19.79 -7.94 -6.82
CA ALA A 246 20.68 -8.78 -7.59
C ALA A 246 22.14 -8.36 -7.41
N GLU A 247 23.06 -9.24 -7.82
CA GLU A 247 24.48 -8.90 -7.93
C GLU A 247 24.68 -7.62 -8.74
N ASN A 248 25.71 -6.86 -8.36
CA ASN A 248 26.17 -5.64 -9.03
C ASN A 248 25.18 -4.45 -9.01
N ASN A 249 24.01 -4.56 -8.37
CA ASN A 249 23.16 -3.42 -8.03
C ASN A 249 23.97 -2.35 -7.27
N LEU A 250 23.68 -1.07 -7.54
CA LEU A 250 24.43 0.06 -7.00
C LEU A 250 23.74 0.64 -5.76
N ILE A 251 24.53 0.93 -4.73
CA ILE A 251 24.10 1.63 -3.51
C ILE A 251 24.92 2.92 -3.45
N LEU A 252 24.27 4.05 -3.72
CA LEU A 252 24.92 5.35 -3.98
C LEU A 252 24.41 6.41 -3.00
N PHE A 253 24.91 6.33 -1.75
CA PHE A 253 24.62 7.26 -0.67
C PHE A 253 25.91 7.84 -0.08
N GLN A 254 25.91 9.11 0.33
CA GLN A 254 27.07 9.76 0.96
C GLN A 254 26.89 9.93 2.48
N VAL A 255 27.16 8.89 3.27
CA VAL A 255 26.98 8.95 4.75
C VAL A 255 28.14 8.36 5.54
N SER A 256 28.83 9.22 6.31
CA SER A 256 29.60 8.94 7.54
C SER A 256 30.22 10.25 8.08
N VAL A 257 30.61 10.34 9.36
CA VAL A 257 31.37 11.52 9.86
C VAL A 257 32.68 11.71 9.08
N SER A 258 33.35 10.62 8.75
CA SER A 258 34.57 10.60 7.93
C SER A 258 34.38 11.10 6.49
N ASN A 259 33.14 11.17 6.01
CA ASN A 259 32.74 11.74 4.72
C ASN A 259 31.94 13.06 4.87
N GLY A 260 31.88 13.66 6.06
CA GLY A 260 31.21 14.94 6.34
C GLY A 260 29.75 14.86 6.82
N GLY A 261 29.23 13.67 7.11
CA GLY A 261 27.89 13.44 7.65
C GLY A 261 27.78 13.54 9.18
N ALA A 262 26.55 13.47 9.70
CA ALA A 262 26.23 13.69 11.12
C ALA A 262 25.87 12.42 11.93
N VAL A 263 25.93 11.23 11.32
CA VAL A 263 25.61 9.94 11.97
C VAL A 263 26.80 9.46 12.81
N PRO A 264 26.69 9.25 14.13
CA PRO A 264 27.81 8.77 14.94
C PRO A 264 28.27 7.36 14.52
N ASP A 265 29.58 7.13 14.52
CA ASP A 265 30.18 5.88 14.01
C ASP A 265 29.62 4.61 14.66
N VAL A 266 29.22 4.66 15.94
CA VAL A 266 28.61 3.51 16.64
C VAL A 266 27.30 3.03 16.00
N TYR A 267 26.56 3.91 15.32
CA TYR A 267 25.38 3.53 14.55
C TYR A 267 25.77 3.10 13.13
N ALA A 268 26.63 3.90 12.47
CA ALA A 268 27.02 3.67 11.08
C ALA A 268 27.77 2.34 10.87
N LEU A 269 28.62 1.93 11.83
CA LEU A 269 29.39 0.67 11.75
C LEU A 269 28.53 -0.59 11.81
N SER A 270 27.32 -0.52 12.37
CA SER A 270 26.38 -1.65 12.42
C SER A 270 25.53 -1.79 11.15
N GLY A 271 25.52 -0.78 10.27
CA GLY A 271 24.59 -0.69 9.13
C GLY A 271 23.16 -0.29 9.54
N PRO A 272 22.33 0.18 8.60
CA PRO A 272 20.98 0.65 8.90
C PRO A 272 20.06 -0.51 9.28
N ASP A 273 20.12 -1.62 8.53
CA ASP A 273 19.37 -2.86 8.72
C ASP A 273 19.36 -3.31 10.19
N HIS A 274 20.53 -3.29 10.86
CA HIS A 274 20.66 -3.69 12.27
C HIS A 274 19.75 -2.91 13.24
N TRP A 275 19.53 -1.63 12.96
CA TRP A 275 18.72 -0.75 13.81
C TRP A 275 17.25 -0.77 13.41
N ILE A 276 16.95 -0.94 12.11
CA ILE A 276 15.60 -1.21 11.60
C ILE A 276 15.06 -2.51 12.20
N ASP A 277 15.80 -3.61 12.03
CA ASP A 277 15.43 -4.94 12.55
C ASP A 277 15.15 -4.88 14.05
N LYS A 278 16.08 -4.35 14.86
CA LYS A 278 15.86 -4.21 16.31
C LYS A 278 14.67 -3.35 16.69
N THR A 279 14.24 -2.42 15.84
CA THR A 279 13.09 -1.55 16.12
C THR A 279 11.77 -2.23 15.77
N PHE A 280 11.72 -2.99 14.68
CA PHE A 280 10.48 -3.60 14.16
C PHE A 280 10.29 -5.07 14.55
N GLU A 281 11.37 -5.84 14.71
CA GLU A 281 11.36 -7.28 14.97
C GLU A 281 10.43 -7.71 16.14
N PRO A 282 10.36 -7.01 17.29
CA PRO A 282 9.42 -7.39 18.36
C PRO A 282 7.96 -7.46 17.92
N PHE A 283 7.57 -6.62 16.96
CA PHE A 283 6.24 -6.66 16.34
C PHE A 283 6.19 -7.66 15.18
N LYS A 284 7.23 -7.71 14.33
CA LYS A 284 7.29 -8.65 13.18
C LYS A 284 7.16 -10.11 13.64
N ARG A 285 7.78 -10.50 14.76
CA ARG A 285 7.67 -11.86 15.33
C ARG A 285 6.24 -12.26 15.68
N LEU A 286 5.43 -11.34 16.23
CA LEU A 286 4.03 -11.60 16.56
C LEU A 286 3.18 -11.89 15.31
N PHE A 287 3.48 -11.25 14.19
CA PHE A 287 2.88 -11.60 12.90
C PHE A 287 3.45 -12.90 12.33
N GLY A 288 4.74 -13.19 12.54
CA GLY A 288 5.34 -14.51 12.26
C GLY A 288 4.56 -15.66 12.90
N GLU A 289 4.22 -15.52 14.18
CA GLU A 289 3.43 -16.49 14.95
C GLU A 289 2.00 -16.71 14.40
N VAL A 290 1.44 -15.79 13.61
CA VAL A 290 0.12 -15.95 12.96
C VAL A 290 0.17 -17.01 11.87
N TYR A 291 1.29 -17.09 11.14
CA TYR A 291 1.42 -17.85 9.89
C TYR A 291 2.23 -19.15 10.05
N ASP A 292 2.41 -19.61 11.28
CA ASP A 292 2.93 -20.94 11.60
C ASP A 292 1.99 -22.02 11.06
N SER A 293 2.55 -22.94 10.26
CA SER A 293 1.92 -23.50 9.05
C SER A 293 0.79 -24.51 9.26
N GLU A 294 0.44 -24.83 10.51
CA GLU A 294 -0.60 -25.79 10.87
C GLU A 294 -1.80 -25.16 11.61
N SER A 295 -1.82 -23.84 11.80
CA SER A 295 -2.85 -23.16 12.61
C SER A 295 -4.22 -23.07 11.91
N PRO A 296 -5.33 -23.53 12.55
CA PRO A 296 -6.70 -23.31 12.06
C PRO A 296 -7.03 -21.82 11.85
N VAL A 297 -8.03 -21.53 11.00
CA VAL A 297 -8.42 -20.15 10.64
C VAL A 297 -8.77 -19.33 11.89
N GLU A 298 -9.49 -19.93 12.83
CA GLU A 298 -9.91 -19.32 14.09
C GLU A 298 -8.70 -18.92 14.96
N ASP A 299 -7.67 -19.77 15.00
CA ASP A 299 -6.43 -19.49 15.71
C ASP A 299 -5.61 -18.40 15.02
N ARG A 300 -5.55 -18.38 13.68
CA ARG A 300 -4.88 -17.30 12.95
C ARG A 300 -5.56 -15.95 13.16
N VAL A 301 -6.89 -15.88 13.05
CA VAL A 301 -7.66 -14.66 13.35
C VAL A 301 -7.44 -14.20 14.80
N ARG A 302 -7.36 -15.15 15.76
CA ARG A 302 -7.04 -14.84 17.16
C ARG A 302 -5.61 -14.30 17.34
N ARG A 303 -4.60 -14.92 16.71
CA ARG A 303 -3.20 -14.47 16.77
C ARG A 303 -3.01 -13.13 16.05
N PHE A 304 -3.60 -12.94 14.87
CA PHE A 304 -3.60 -11.68 14.13
C PHE A 304 -4.15 -10.55 15.00
N ARG A 305 -5.27 -10.76 15.69
CA ARG A 305 -5.81 -9.76 16.62
C ARG A 305 -4.83 -9.41 17.73
N ILE A 306 -4.09 -10.37 18.29
CA ILE A 306 -3.09 -10.11 19.34
C ILE A 306 -1.92 -9.29 18.77
N ALA A 307 -1.40 -9.65 17.59
CA ALA A 307 -0.34 -8.90 16.92
C ALA A 307 -0.79 -7.47 16.58
N TRP A 308 -1.98 -7.32 16.00
CA TRP A 308 -2.61 -6.06 15.63
C TRP A 308 -2.90 -5.17 16.84
N ASP A 309 -3.53 -5.70 17.89
CA ASP A 309 -3.79 -4.98 19.15
C ASP A 309 -2.50 -4.62 19.91
N THR A 310 -1.36 -5.25 19.60
CA THR A 310 -0.06 -4.92 20.17
C THR A 310 0.64 -3.82 19.38
N LEU A 311 0.65 -3.92 18.05
CA LEU A 311 1.21 -2.91 17.15
C LEU A 311 0.43 -1.58 17.20
N THR A 312 -0.91 -1.63 17.11
CA THR A 312 -1.73 -0.40 17.07
C THR A 312 -1.78 0.38 18.37
N ARG A 313 -1.30 -0.14 19.51
CA ARG A 313 -1.03 0.68 20.71
C ARG A 313 -0.01 1.79 20.43
N GLN A 314 0.92 1.53 19.51
CA GLN A 314 1.95 2.48 19.08
C GLN A 314 1.46 3.44 17.98
N ASP A 315 0.22 3.33 17.50
CA ASP A 315 -0.26 4.11 16.35
C ASP A 315 -0.24 5.63 16.59
N HIS A 316 -0.29 6.06 17.85
CA HIS A 316 -0.12 7.46 18.25
C HIS A 316 1.29 8.03 17.95
N HIS A 317 2.26 7.18 17.60
CA HIS A 317 3.59 7.56 17.16
C HIS A 317 3.74 7.53 15.63
N SER A 318 4.47 8.50 15.08
CA SER A 318 5.16 8.30 13.80
C SER A 318 6.39 7.42 13.99
N THR A 319 6.96 6.85 12.93
CA THR A 319 8.19 6.03 13.03
C THR A 319 9.35 6.80 13.67
N ARG A 320 9.53 8.07 13.29
CA ARG A 320 10.48 9.01 13.91
C ARG A 320 10.13 9.25 15.38
N GLY A 321 8.86 9.52 15.69
CA GLY A 321 8.38 9.72 17.05
C GLY A 321 8.61 8.49 17.94
N TYR A 322 8.42 7.27 17.42
CA TYR A 322 8.71 6.02 18.12
C TYR A 322 10.21 5.84 18.34
N MET A 323 11.05 6.04 17.32
CA MET A 323 12.51 5.95 17.47
C MET A 323 13.07 6.97 18.47
N GLN A 324 12.40 8.11 18.68
CA GLN A 324 12.84 9.18 19.58
C GLN A 324 12.16 9.20 20.94
N SER A 325 11.07 8.45 21.15
CA SER A 325 10.39 8.37 22.44
C SER A 325 11.18 7.54 23.46
N GLY A 326 10.88 7.70 24.75
CA GLY A 326 11.44 6.91 25.84
C GLY A 326 10.93 5.46 25.84
N LYS A 327 10.71 4.90 27.03
CA LYS A 327 10.08 3.57 27.18
C LYS A 327 8.56 3.60 27.16
N ASP A 328 7.94 4.77 27.03
CA ASP A 328 6.48 4.92 27.10
C ASP A 328 5.80 4.04 26.03
N GLY A 329 5.03 3.04 26.47
CA GLY A 329 4.37 2.06 25.61
C GLY A 329 5.26 0.99 24.97
N LYS A 330 6.59 1.03 25.15
CA LYS A 330 7.54 0.09 24.52
C LYS A 330 7.84 -1.15 25.37
N PRO A 331 8.37 -2.24 24.78
CA PRO A 331 8.98 -3.35 25.51
C PRO A 331 10.08 -2.92 26.49
N ASP A 332 10.29 -3.70 27.56
CA ASP A 332 11.31 -3.40 28.58
C ASP A 332 12.74 -3.42 28.04
N ASP A 333 13.01 -4.19 26.99
CA ASP A 333 14.28 -4.31 26.29
C ASP A 333 14.40 -3.35 25.09
N ALA A 334 13.45 -2.44 24.90
CA ALA A 334 13.46 -1.48 23.81
C ALA A 334 14.71 -0.57 23.83
N LEU A 335 15.15 -0.21 22.62
CA LEU A 335 16.32 0.64 22.40
C LEU A 335 16.16 2.03 23.04
N PRO A 336 17.27 2.64 23.48
CA PRO A 336 17.26 4.03 23.93
C PRO A 336 16.89 4.97 22.76
N PRO A 337 16.40 6.20 23.03
CA PRO A 337 16.07 7.18 22.01
C PRO A 337 17.20 7.40 21.00
N PHE A 338 16.87 7.28 19.72
CA PHE A 338 17.81 7.51 18.62
C PHE A 338 18.08 9.02 18.41
N PRO A 339 19.33 9.46 18.24
CA PRO A 339 19.63 10.83 17.81
C PRO A 339 19.01 11.13 16.44
N GLU A 340 18.48 12.35 16.24
CA GLU A 340 17.85 12.79 14.97
C GLU A 340 18.68 12.49 13.70
N PRO A 341 20.02 12.71 13.65
CA PRO A 341 20.82 12.34 12.49
C PRO A 341 20.79 10.85 12.15
N VAL A 342 20.62 9.98 13.16
CA VAL A 342 20.51 8.53 12.97
C VAL A 342 19.14 8.21 12.38
N VAL A 343 18.05 8.79 12.90
CA VAL A 343 16.69 8.54 12.40
C VAL A 343 16.53 9.02 10.94
N HIS A 344 17.10 10.18 10.59
CA HIS A 344 17.13 10.67 9.21
C HIS A 344 17.95 9.75 8.28
N TRP A 345 19.06 9.19 8.77
CA TRP A 345 19.84 8.20 8.02
C TRP A 345 19.07 6.88 7.81
N LEU A 346 18.41 6.36 8.84
CA LEU A 346 17.58 5.17 8.74
C LEU A 346 16.44 5.37 7.73
N GLU A 347 15.70 6.49 7.81
CA GLU A 347 14.68 6.88 6.84
C GLU A 347 15.22 6.92 5.40
N THR A 348 16.42 7.48 5.20
CA THR A 348 17.03 7.65 3.87
C THR A 348 17.33 6.32 3.18
N PHE A 349 17.65 5.28 3.95
CA PHE A 349 17.97 3.94 3.46
C PHE A 349 16.74 3.01 3.39
N GLU A 350 15.79 3.17 4.30
CA GLU A 350 14.62 2.28 4.44
C GLU A 350 13.40 2.74 3.61
N ALA A 351 13.17 4.05 3.43
CA ALA A 351 11.87 4.56 3.00
C ALA A 351 11.89 5.78 2.05
N GLY A 352 10.69 6.17 1.60
CA GLY A 352 10.43 7.49 1.02
C GLY A 352 10.78 8.63 1.98
N THR A 353 11.20 9.78 1.45
CA THR A 353 11.57 10.93 2.29
C THR A 353 10.34 11.54 2.93
N GLY A 354 10.30 11.54 4.27
CA GLY A 354 9.16 12.00 5.04
C GLY A 354 8.27 10.86 5.55
N ASN A 355 8.44 9.62 5.06
CA ASN A 355 7.61 8.48 5.47
C ASN A 355 7.79 8.14 6.94
N PHE A 356 8.95 8.42 7.55
CA PHE A 356 9.11 8.21 8.99
C PHE A 356 8.32 9.23 9.84
N ASN A 357 7.66 10.22 9.21
CA ASN A 357 6.70 11.10 9.88
C ASN A 357 5.25 10.55 9.83
N LEU A 358 5.00 9.47 9.07
CA LEU A 358 3.75 8.73 9.03
C LEU A 358 3.72 7.65 10.12
N ALA A 359 2.60 6.93 10.28
CA ALA A 359 2.37 6.04 11.41
C ALA A 359 3.44 4.94 11.53
N PHE A 360 3.92 4.70 12.75
CA PHE A 360 4.86 3.61 13.04
C PHE A 360 4.31 2.23 12.63
N VAL A 361 2.99 2.06 12.71
CA VAL A 361 2.26 0.86 12.26
C VAL A 361 2.57 0.54 10.80
N GLU A 362 2.56 1.55 9.92
CA GLU A 362 2.84 1.36 8.48
C GLU A 362 4.27 0.89 8.23
N SER A 363 5.28 1.48 8.89
CA SER A 363 6.68 1.04 8.70
C SER A 363 6.93 -0.39 9.17
N VAL A 364 6.21 -0.87 10.20
CA VAL A 364 6.30 -2.27 10.63
C VAL A 364 5.63 -3.21 9.61
N LEU A 365 4.49 -2.82 9.04
CA LEU A 365 3.78 -3.60 8.02
C LEU A 365 4.57 -3.64 6.70
N ASP A 366 5.12 -2.52 6.25
CA ASP A 366 5.98 -2.45 5.06
C ASP A 366 7.23 -3.34 5.22
N SER A 367 7.86 -3.31 6.41
CA SER A 367 8.98 -4.22 6.71
C SER A 367 8.57 -5.70 6.79
N LEU A 368 7.32 -6.03 7.14
CA LEU A 368 6.78 -7.40 7.05
C LEU A 368 6.60 -7.84 5.60
N ASP A 369 6.09 -6.95 4.74
CA ASP A 369 5.84 -7.27 3.34
C ASP A 369 7.15 -7.42 2.53
N PHE A 370 8.17 -6.62 2.85
CA PHE A 370 9.43 -6.58 2.10
C PHE A 370 10.55 -7.48 2.63
N ASP A 371 10.62 -7.74 3.94
CA ASP A 371 11.67 -8.56 4.56
C ASP A 371 11.08 -9.67 5.45
N TRP A 372 10.43 -10.62 4.78
CA TRP A 372 9.92 -11.89 5.32
C TRP A 372 10.83 -13.06 4.88
N PRO A 373 11.07 -14.09 5.73
CA PRO A 373 10.70 -14.21 7.15
C PRO A 373 11.80 -13.66 8.09
N LEU A 374 11.47 -13.45 9.36
CA LEU A 374 12.44 -13.15 10.42
C LEU A 374 12.58 -14.30 11.45
N PRO A 375 13.79 -14.48 12.04
CA PRO A 375 15.04 -13.79 11.71
C PRO A 375 15.65 -14.34 10.41
N ALA A 376 16.62 -13.62 9.83
CA ALA A 376 17.36 -14.04 8.63
C ALA A 376 18.24 -15.31 8.82
N THR A 377 17.99 -16.10 9.86
CA THR A 377 18.58 -17.42 10.12
C THR A 377 17.66 -18.53 9.60
N CYS A 378 17.74 -18.73 8.28
CA CYS A 378 17.24 -19.86 7.48
C CYS A 378 15.80 -19.79 6.90
N PRO A 379 15.59 -20.36 5.70
CA PRO A 379 16.54 -20.61 4.62
C PRO A 379 16.60 -19.43 3.63
N GLY A 380 17.34 -19.58 2.53
CA GLY A 380 17.63 -18.48 1.60
C GLY A 380 16.43 -18.00 0.75
N PRO A 381 16.66 -17.08 -0.21
CA PRO A 381 15.63 -16.42 -1.04
C PRO A 381 14.84 -17.34 -2.01
N THR A 382 14.81 -18.64 -1.73
CA THR A 382 14.13 -19.69 -2.50
C THR A 382 12.82 -20.17 -1.88
N GLU A 383 12.57 -19.95 -0.58
CA GLU A 383 11.33 -20.43 0.07
C GLU A 383 10.14 -19.51 -0.20
N TYR A 384 10.33 -18.19 -0.08
CA TYR A 384 9.32 -17.16 -0.31
C TYR A 384 9.69 -16.28 -1.52
N PRO A 385 9.64 -16.82 -2.76
CA PRO A 385 10.11 -16.10 -3.94
C PRO A 385 9.15 -14.96 -4.32
N TRP A 386 9.72 -13.85 -4.75
CA TRP A 386 9.00 -12.78 -5.41
C TRP A 386 8.71 -13.15 -6.86
N VAL A 387 7.52 -12.81 -7.36
CA VAL A 387 7.14 -12.98 -8.77
C VAL A 387 6.59 -11.69 -9.38
N CYS A 388 6.58 -11.64 -10.70
CA CYS A 388 5.85 -10.66 -11.51
C CYS A 388 5.16 -11.37 -12.67
N ILE A 389 4.26 -10.67 -13.38
CA ILE A 389 3.48 -11.24 -14.48
C ILE A 389 4.18 -10.94 -15.81
N ASP A 390 4.63 -11.98 -16.53
CA ASP A 390 5.19 -11.90 -17.87
C ASP A 390 4.15 -11.31 -18.83
N GLY A 391 4.49 -10.18 -19.46
CA GLY A 391 3.63 -9.41 -20.35
C GLY A 391 2.90 -8.23 -19.70
N GLY A 392 2.90 -8.14 -18.36
CA GLY A 392 2.34 -7.01 -17.61
C GLY A 392 1.27 -7.40 -16.60
N SER A 393 1.19 -6.64 -15.51
CA SER A 393 0.27 -6.91 -14.41
C SER A 393 -1.20 -6.68 -14.76
N ASP A 394 -1.50 -5.95 -15.84
CA ASP A 394 -2.87 -5.78 -16.34
C ASP A 394 -3.53 -7.04 -16.91
N HIS A 395 -2.76 -8.11 -17.21
CA HIS A 395 -3.31 -9.43 -17.47
C HIS A 395 -4.26 -9.88 -16.35
N MET A 396 -3.92 -9.63 -15.07
CA MET A 396 -4.77 -9.99 -13.93
C MET A 396 -6.19 -9.42 -14.07
N VAL A 397 -6.31 -8.10 -14.26
CA VAL A 397 -7.63 -7.42 -14.30
C VAL A 397 -8.39 -7.69 -15.60
N ASN A 398 -7.68 -7.95 -16.71
CA ASN A 398 -8.30 -8.33 -17.98
C ASN A 398 -8.87 -9.75 -17.92
N GLU A 399 -8.15 -10.72 -17.36
CA GLU A 399 -8.69 -12.09 -17.17
C GLU A 399 -9.80 -12.12 -16.11
N MET A 400 -9.71 -11.31 -15.04
CA MET A 400 -10.83 -11.09 -14.11
C MET A 400 -12.08 -10.59 -14.82
N ALA A 401 -11.97 -9.61 -15.72
CA ALA A 401 -13.13 -9.08 -16.45
C ALA A 401 -13.71 -10.11 -17.43
N LYS A 402 -12.88 -10.91 -18.10
CA LYS A 402 -13.33 -11.95 -19.06
C LYS A 402 -14.22 -13.03 -18.42
N VAL A 403 -14.01 -13.37 -17.14
CA VAL A 403 -14.84 -14.37 -16.44
C VAL A 403 -16.18 -13.80 -15.92
N LEU A 404 -16.41 -12.48 -16.02
CA LEU A 404 -17.66 -11.85 -15.59
C LEU A 404 -18.76 -11.95 -16.67
N HIS A 405 -19.95 -12.38 -16.25
CA HIS A 405 -21.16 -12.37 -17.08
C HIS A 405 -21.66 -10.94 -17.35
N SER A 406 -21.54 -10.05 -16.35
CA SER A 406 -21.91 -8.63 -16.45
C SER A 406 -20.67 -7.76 -16.56
N GLN A 407 -20.35 -7.32 -17.78
CA GLN A 407 -19.17 -6.48 -18.05
C GLN A 407 -19.29 -5.07 -17.42
N PRO A 408 -18.17 -4.45 -17.02
CA PRO A 408 -18.16 -3.07 -16.53
C PRO A 408 -18.71 -2.06 -17.53
N VAL A 409 -19.54 -1.14 -17.06
CA VAL A 409 -19.99 0.01 -17.87
C VAL A 409 -18.99 1.15 -17.69
N LEU A 410 -18.23 1.42 -18.74
CA LEU A 410 -17.13 2.39 -18.77
C LEU A 410 -17.62 3.84 -18.96
N ALA A 411 -16.74 4.82 -18.70
CA ALA A 411 -17.01 6.26 -18.77
C ALA A 411 -18.22 6.75 -17.94
N GLN A 412 -18.56 6.04 -16.86
CA GLN A 412 -19.65 6.33 -15.92
C GLN A 412 -19.11 7.02 -14.64
N ARG A 413 -18.68 8.28 -14.74
CA ARG A 413 -18.18 9.01 -13.56
C ARG A 413 -19.32 9.33 -12.60
N VAL A 414 -19.38 8.62 -11.48
CA VAL A 414 -20.34 8.87 -10.39
C VAL A 414 -20.09 10.25 -9.77
N THR A 415 -21.17 11.00 -9.52
CA THR A 415 -21.13 12.37 -8.98
C THR A 415 -21.99 12.57 -7.73
N LYS A 416 -23.00 11.72 -7.51
CA LYS A 416 -23.85 11.72 -6.32
C LYS A 416 -24.19 10.29 -5.91
N ILE A 417 -24.22 10.04 -4.61
CA ILE A 417 -24.77 8.82 -4.01
C ILE A 417 -25.68 9.23 -2.85
N ALA A 418 -26.87 8.63 -2.74
CA ALA A 418 -27.83 8.91 -1.67
C ALA A 418 -28.65 7.68 -1.29
N LEU A 419 -29.11 7.60 -0.04
CA LEU A 419 -30.11 6.64 0.40
C LEU A 419 -31.51 7.19 0.04
N LEU A 420 -32.32 6.36 -0.59
CA LEU A 420 -33.74 6.60 -0.85
C LEU A 420 -34.57 5.74 0.10
N HIS A 421 -35.37 6.41 0.92
CA HIS A 421 -36.30 5.75 1.84
C HIS A 421 -37.59 5.35 1.12
N GLY A 422 -38.10 4.14 1.37
CA GLY A 422 -39.31 3.64 0.74
C GLY A 422 -39.72 2.23 1.18
N ASP A 423 -40.57 1.58 0.39
CA ASP A 423 -40.90 0.16 0.58
C ASP A 423 -39.73 -0.71 0.11
N GLY A 424 -38.77 -0.89 1.02
CA GLY A 424 -37.44 -1.42 0.72
C GLY A 424 -36.47 -0.33 0.28
N ASP A 425 -35.76 0.26 1.25
CA ASP A 425 -34.72 1.28 1.05
C ASP A 425 -33.66 0.89 0.01
N GLN A 426 -33.32 1.83 -0.87
CA GLN A 426 -32.43 1.68 -2.03
C GLN A 426 -31.35 2.75 -2.05
N VAL A 427 -30.21 2.47 -2.69
CA VAL A 427 -29.16 3.46 -2.92
C VAL A 427 -29.28 4.03 -4.33
N GLU A 428 -29.50 5.35 -4.41
CA GLU A 428 -29.42 6.12 -5.64
C GLU A 428 -27.96 6.40 -5.99
N VAL A 429 -27.58 6.12 -7.24
CA VAL A 429 -26.27 6.48 -7.80
C VAL A 429 -26.49 7.30 -9.07
N THR A 430 -26.03 8.55 -9.05
CA THR A 430 -26.03 9.43 -10.23
C THR A 430 -24.63 9.42 -10.86
N SER A 431 -24.58 9.19 -12.17
CA SER A 431 -23.33 9.17 -12.96
C SER A 431 -23.42 10.05 -14.20
N THR A 432 -22.27 10.53 -14.66
CA THR A 432 -22.12 11.37 -15.85
C THR A 432 -21.26 10.67 -16.90
N SER A 433 -21.70 10.71 -18.15
CA SER A 433 -21.04 10.06 -19.30
C SER A 433 -21.31 10.89 -20.56
N GLY A 434 -20.26 11.36 -21.25
CA GLY A 434 -20.41 12.16 -22.48
C GLY A 434 -21.29 13.41 -22.32
N GLY A 435 -21.22 14.08 -21.16
CA GLY A 435 -22.07 15.24 -20.81
C GLY A 435 -23.52 14.92 -20.45
N ARG A 436 -23.93 13.64 -20.48
CA ARG A 436 -25.27 13.19 -20.08
C ARG A 436 -25.24 12.65 -18.65
N THR A 437 -26.25 12.99 -17.86
CA THR A 437 -26.45 12.45 -16.51
C THR A 437 -27.43 11.28 -16.56
N SER A 438 -27.15 10.22 -15.80
CA SER A 438 -28.06 9.09 -15.58
C SER A 438 -28.09 8.69 -14.10
N THR A 439 -29.27 8.27 -13.63
CA THR A 439 -29.48 7.78 -12.26
C THR A 439 -29.86 6.31 -12.31
N ARG A 440 -29.28 5.51 -11.42
CA ARG A 440 -29.56 4.08 -11.23
C ARG A 440 -29.84 3.81 -9.75
N HIS A 441 -30.70 2.86 -9.46
CA HIS A 441 -31.01 2.43 -8.09
C HIS A 441 -30.52 1.01 -7.87
N TYR A 442 -29.97 0.77 -6.68
CA TYR A 442 -29.43 -0.51 -6.28
C TYR A 442 -29.94 -0.89 -4.90
N SER A 443 -30.01 -2.18 -4.62
CA SER A 443 -30.31 -2.65 -3.26
C SER A 443 -29.22 -2.27 -2.25
N HIS A 444 -27.97 -2.26 -2.72
CA HIS A 444 -26.73 -2.05 -1.98
C HIS A 444 -25.70 -1.45 -2.94
N VAL A 445 -24.74 -0.67 -2.43
CA VAL A 445 -23.60 -0.15 -3.19
C VAL A 445 -22.28 -0.43 -2.49
N ILE A 446 -21.36 -1.04 -3.22
CA ILE A 446 -19.94 -1.18 -2.85
C ILE A 446 -19.16 -0.10 -3.60
N SER A 447 -18.62 0.87 -2.88
CA SER A 447 -17.68 1.85 -3.44
C SER A 447 -16.25 1.31 -3.34
N THR A 448 -15.58 1.13 -4.48
CA THR A 448 -14.17 0.69 -4.56
C THR A 448 -13.20 1.80 -4.99
N LEU A 449 -13.69 3.04 -5.01
CA LEU A 449 -12.93 4.25 -5.29
C LEU A 449 -11.90 4.54 -4.19
N PRO A 450 -10.71 5.07 -4.53
CA PRO A 450 -9.83 5.72 -3.56
C PRO A 450 -10.56 6.82 -2.78
N LEU A 451 -10.23 7.00 -1.50
CA LEU A 451 -10.96 7.91 -0.61
C LEU A 451 -10.88 9.37 -1.09
N SER A 452 -9.74 9.76 -1.66
CA SER A 452 -9.49 11.04 -2.37
C SER A 452 -10.48 11.33 -3.52
N CYS A 453 -11.00 10.29 -4.16
CA CYS A 453 -11.99 10.36 -5.23
C CYS A 453 -13.42 10.31 -4.66
N LEU A 454 -13.68 9.44 -3.67
CA LEU A 454 -14.97 9.38 -2.98
C LEU A 454 -15.30 10.71 -2.26
N GLY A 455 -14.31 11.39 -1.69
CA GLY A 455 -14.46 12.70 -1.05
C GLY A 455 -14.86 13.84 -2.00
N ALA A 456 -14.84 13.63 -3.32
CA ALA A 456 -15.34 14.58 -4.32
C ALA A 456 -16.78 14.30 -4.77
N ILE A 457 -17.39 13.19 -4.32
CA ILE A 457 -18.76 12.80 -4.66
C ILE A 457 -19.75 13.40 -3.67
N HIS A 458 -20.91 13.84 -4.16
CA HIS A 458 -21.98 14.35 -3.29
C HIS A 458 -22.60 13.18 -2.50
N THR A 459 -22.25 13.06 -1.22
CA THR A 459 -22.63 11.94 -0.33
C THR A 459 -23.53 12.36 0.85
N ASP A 460 -24.02 13.60 0.90
CA ASP A 460 -24.83 14.08 2.04
C ASP A 460 -26.10 13.26 2.26
N GLY A 461 -26.70 12.73 1.19
CA GLY A 461 -27.86 11.85 1.25
C GLY A 461 -27.58 10.41 1.71
N LEU A 462 -26.31 10.00 1.90
CA LEU A 462 -25.98 8.65 2.42
C LEU A 462 -26.06 8.55 3.95
N GLY A 463 -26.13 9.67 4.67
CA GLY A 463 -26.13 9.65 6.13
C GLY A 463 -24.83 9.13 6.76
N LEU A 464 -23.69 9.32 6.09
CA LEU A 464 -22.36 8.96 6.61
C LEU A 464 -22.11 9.57 8.00
N LEU A 465 -21.59 8.77 8.93
CA LEU A 465 -21.22 9.19 10.28
C LEU A 465 -20.09 10.23 10.27
N TYR A 466 -19.93 10.97 11.37
CA TYR A 466 -18.89 12.00 11.47
C TYR A 466 -17.50 11.41 11.23
N ASN A 467 -17.14 10.32 11.92
CA ASN A 467 -15.84 9.68 11.76
C ASN A 467 -15.66 9.04 10.36
N GLN A 468 -16.72 8.56 9.72
CA GLN A 468 -16.68 8.15 8.30
C GLN A 468 -16.33 9.34 7.38
N LYS A 469 -16.98 10.50 7.57
CA LYS A 469 -16.67 11.72 6.81
C LYS A 469 -15.25 12.23 7.10
N GLN A 470 -14.77 12.14 8.35
CA GLN A 470 -13.38 12.47 8.68
C GLN A 470 -12.40 11.50 8.03
N ALA A 471 -12.67 10.20 8.06
CA ALA A 471 -11.81 9.18 7.48
C ALA A 471 -11.64 9.39 5.96
N ILE A 472 -12.74 9.57 5.21
CA ILE A 472 -12.70 9.87 3.76
C ILE A 472 -11.84 11.12 3.45
N ARG A 473 -11.84 12.11 4.35
CA ARG A 473 -11.17 13.41 4.17
C ARG A 473 -9.71 13.42 4.63
N ALA A 474 -9.36 12.61 5.63
CA ALA A 474 -8.14 12.78 6.42
C ALA A 474 -7.20 11.56 6.45
N LEU A 475 -7.69 10.35 6.12
CA LEU A 475 -6.81 9.18 5.98
C LEU A 475 -5.76 9.45 4.91
N ASN A 476 -4.49 9.33 5.30
CA ASN A 476 -3.39 9.80 4.48
C ASN A 476 -3.13 8.86 3.29
N TYR A 477 -2.80 9.46 2.15
CA TYR A 477 -2.34 8.77 0.94
C TYR A 477 -0.90 9.19 0.65
N ASP A 478 -0.12 8.25 0.16
CA ASP A 478 1.24 8.49 -0.31
C ASP A 478 1.27 8.87 -1.80
N SER A 479 2.36 9.53 -2.19
CA SER A 479 2.67 9.90 -3.58
C SER A 479 3.54 8.83 -4.24
N SER A 480 3.32 8.55 -5.53
CA SER A 480 4.24 7.70 -6.27
C SER A 480 4.30 8.13 -7.74
N THR A 481 5.53 8.27 -8.22
CA THR A 481 5.83 8.60 -9.61
C THR A 481 6.76 7.55 -10.20
N LYS A 482 6.41 7.00 -11.36
CA LYS A 482 7.27 6.10 -12.13
C LYS A 482 7.61 6.68 -13.48
N VAL A 483 8.83 6.43 -13.95
CA VAL A 483 9.29 6.76 -15.31
C VAL A 483 9.85 5.52 -15.99
N GLY A 484 9.12 5.00 -16.96
CA GLY A 484 9.64 3.98 -17.87
C GLY A 484 10.50 4.64 -18.94
N ILE A 485 11.71 4.13 -19.15
CA ILE A 485 12.61 4.58 -20.23
C ILE A 485 12.97 3.38 -21.10
N LYS A 486 12.71 3.49 -22.40
CA LYS A 486 13.07 2.48 -23.40
C LYS A 486 14.41 2.82 -24.03
N PHE A 487 15.33 1.87 -24.02
CA PHE A 487 16.65 1.97 -24.64
C PHE A 487 16.78 1.00 -25.82
N LYS A 488 17.59 1.36 -26.81
CA LYS A 488 17.90 0.50 -27.95
C LYS A 488 18.53 -0.84 -27.57
N ASN A 489 19.23 -0.90 -26.44
CA ASN A 489 19.83 -2.11 -25.88
C ASN A 489 19.75 -2.08 -24.35
N ARG A 490 19.69 -3.26 -23.71
CA ARG A 490 19.83 -3.44 -22.25
C ARG A 490 21.28 -3.23 -21.81
N TRP A 491 21.76 -1.98 -21.86
CA TRP A 491 23.17 -1.62 -21.63
C TRP A 491 23.69 -2.01 -20.24
N TRP A 492 22.81 -2.07 -19.24
CA TRP A 492 23.13 -2.51 -17.87
C TRP A 492 23.49 -4.00 -17.77
N GLU A 493 23.12 -4.82 -18.76
CA GLU A 493 23.48 -6.25 -18.83
C GLU A 493 24.83 -6.51 -19.52
N LYS A 494 25.53 -5.48 -19.99
CA LYS A 494 26.79 -5.61 -20.74
C LYS A 494 28.01 -5.56 -19.84
N GLU A 495 28.93 -6.49 -20.09
CA GLU A 495 30.26 -6.50 -19.47
C GLU A 495 31.03 -5.20 -19.73
N GLY A 496 31.66 -4.66 -18.68
CA GLY A 496 32.48 -3.44 -18.76
C GLY A 496 31.73 -2.11 -18.89
N VAL A 497 30.38 -2.11 -18.98
CA VAL A 497 29.59 -0.88 -19.02
C VAL A 497 29.28 -0.37 -17.60
N VAL A 498 28.84 -1.25 -16.72
CA VAL A 498 28.58 -0.95 -15.30
C VAL A 498 29.81 -1.28 -14.47
N LEU A 499 30.20 -0.38 -13.56
CA LEU A 499 31.43 -0.46 -12.77
C LEU A 499 31.56 -1.74 -11.92
N THR A 500 30.45 -2.20 -11.37
CA THR A 500 30.31 -3.39 -10.52
C THR A 500 30.22 -4.69 -11.32
N GLY A 501 29.98 -4.62 -12.64
CA GLY A 501 29.64 -5.76 -13.50
C GLY A 501 28.18 -5.74 -13.97
N PRO A 502 27.77 -6.67 -14.84
CA PRO A 502 26.41 -6.71 -15.38
C PRO A 502 25.33 -6.82 -14.32
N ILE A 503 24.29 -6.01 -14.44
CA ILE A 503 23.10 -6.05 -13.59
C ILE A 503 22.00 -6.86 -14.28
N ARG A 504 21.35 -7.78 -13.57
CA ARG A 504 20.31 -8.67 -14.10
C ARG A 504 19.12 -8.79 -13.15
N GLY A 505 18.24 -7.79 -13.19
CA GLY A 505 17.16 -7.61 -12.22
C GLY A 505 17.59 -6.78 -11.01
N GLY A 506 16.73 -6.70 -10.00
CA GLY A 506 16.99 -5.94 -8.79
C GLY A 506 16.81 -4.44 -8.95
N GLN A 507 17.28 -3.69 -7.95
CA GLN A 507 17.16 -2.23 -7.90
C GLN A 507 18.43 -1.58 -7.34
N SER A 508 18.85 -0.48 -7.97
CA SER A 508 19.92 0.40 -7.46
C SER A 508 19.29 1.55 -6.67
N SER A 509 19.87 1.92 -5.53
CA SER A 509 19.33 2.94 -4.62
C SER A 509 20.30 4.10 -4.40
N SER A 510 19.78 5.32 -4.18
CA SER A 510 20.57 6.54 -4.03
C SER A 510 19.86 7.64 -3.24
N ASP A 511 20.64 8.63 -2.75
CA ASP A 511 20.15 9.91 -2.23
C ASP A 511 19.87 10.96 -3.32
N THR A 512 20.27 10.71 -4.58
CA THR A 512 19.92 11.55 -5.73
C THR A 512 18.41 11.56 -6.03
N GLN A 513 17.92 12.53 -6.81
CA GLN A 513 16.48 12.71 -7.09
C GLN A 513 15.75 11.47 -7.65
N ILE A 514 16.48 10.54 -8.25
CA ILE A 514 15.92 9.28 -8.77
C ILE A 514 15.51 8.34 -7.64
N ARG A 515 16.25 8.32 -6.52
CA ARG A 515 16.09 7.43 -5.36
C ARG A 515 16.21 5.94 -5.65
N THR A 516 15.44 5.37 -6.59
CA THR A 516 15.43 3.95 -6.94
C THR A 516 15.38 3.76 -8.47
N CYS A 517 16.32 2.99 -9.01
CA CYS A 517 16.34 2.56 -10.41
C CYS A 517 16.14 1.04 -10.46
N VAL A 518 15.00 0.58 -10.98
CA VAL A 518 14.61 -0.83 -11.05
C VAL A 518 14.94 -1.41 -12.42
N TYR A 519 15.64 -2.54 -12.43
CA TYR A 519 15.98 -3.27 -13.65
C TYR A 519 14.96 -4.40 -13.87
N PRO A 520 14.28 -4.49 -15.02
CA PRO A 520 13.26 -5.50 -15.25
C PRO A 520 13.77 -6.94 -15.09
N SER A 521 13.00 -7.70 -14.32
CA SER A 521 13.25 -9.13 -14.11
C SER A 521 12.85 -10.00 -15.31
N TYR A 522 12.01 -9.48 -16.20
CA TYR A 522 11.52 -10.13 -17.42
C TYR A 522 12.37 -9.81 -18.67
N GLY A 523 12.32 -10.71 -19.66
CA GLY A 523 12.90 -10.52 -20.99
C GLY A 523 14.42 -10.71 -21.05
N ARG A 524 14.96 -11.56 -20.17
CA ARG A 524 16.39 -11.90 -20.08
C ARG A 524 16.75 -12.98 -21.11
N ALA A 525 18.01 -13.04 -21.54
CA ALA A 525 18.46 -14.15 -22.40
C ALA A 525 18.32 -15.54 -21.75
N ALA A 526 18.35 -15.63 -20.41
CA ALA A 526 18.18 -16.87 -19.65
C ALA A 526 16.71 -17.35 -19.60
N ASP A 527 15.74 -16.49 -19.93
CA ASP A 527 14.32 -16.84 -19.97
C ASP A 527 13.99 -17.71 -21.21
N ARG A 528 14.96 -17.89 -22.12
CA ARG A 528 15.05 -19.08 -22.95
C ARG A 528 15.50 -20.26 -22.09
N TRP A 529 14.53 -20.89 -21.43
CA TRP A 529 14.74 -22.21 -20.84
C TRP A 529 15.31 -23.17 -21.90
N PRO A 530 16.48 -23.79 -21.68
CA PRO A 530 17.03 -24.72 -22.64
C PRO A 530 16.15 -25.98 -22.67
N CYS A 531 15.67 -26.33 -23.87
CA CYS A 531 15.15 -27.68 -24.11
C CYS A 531 16.19 -28.71 -23.64
N ALA A 532 15.72 -29.76 -22.99
CA ALA A 532 16.50 -30.66 -22.14
C ALA A 532 17.93 -30.98 -22.62
N GLY A 533 18.90 -30.78 -21.72
CA GLY A 533 20.15 -31.56 -21.72
C GLY A 533 21.42 -30.85 -22.18
N GLU A 534 21.94 -29.90 -21.39
CA GLU A 534 23.38 -29.61 -21.40
C GLU A 534 23.89 -29.32 -19.98
N LYS A 535 24.63 -30.27 -19.40
CA LYS A 535 25.37 -30.07 -18.15
C LYS A 535 26.59 -29.20 -18.42
N ARG A 536 26.88 -28.23 -17.55
CA ARG A 536 28.24 -27.71 -17.38
C ARG A 536 28.65 -27.72 -15.91
N GLN A 537 29.94 -27.91 -15.69
CA GLN A 537 30.47 -28.60 -14.52
C GLN A 537 31.77 -27.93 -14.05
N GLY A 538 31.78 -27.49 -12.78
CA GLY A 538 32.99 -27.22 -12.00
C GLY A 538 33.76 -25.91 -12.28
N GLY A 539 34.42 -25.39 -11.23
CA GLY A 539 35.43 -24.34 -11.33
C GLY A 539 35.32 -23.28 -10.24
N SER A 540 36.04 -23.47 -9.12
CA SER A 540 36.43 -22.35 -8.25
C SER A 540 37.56 -21.55 -8.91
N ASP A 541 37.72 -20.27 -8.52
CA ASP A 541 39.00 -19.70 -8.04
C ASP A 541 39.02 -18.15 -8.09
N ALA A 542 39.71 -17.54 -7.12
CA ALA A 542 40.18 -16.14 -7.13
C ALA A 542 41.72 -16.14 -7.43
N PRO A 543 42.51 -15.03 -7.45
CA PRO A 543 42.22 -13.64 -7.07
C PRO A 543 42.93 -12.49 -7.88
N ARG A 544 42.68 -11.23 -7.47
CA ARG A 544 43.57 -10.03 -7.38
C ARG A 544 44.41 -9.47 -8.57
N ALA A 545 44.40 -8.12 -8.61
CA ALA A 545 45.47 -7.14 -8.93
C ALA A 545 45.59 -6.52 -10.34
N GLY A 546 45.89 -5.20 -10.38
CA GLY A 546 46.40 -4.49 -11.57
C GLY A 546 45.79 -3.11 -11.89
N LEU A 547 46.11 -2.05 -11.12
CA LEU A 547 45.79 -0.66 -11.52
C LEU A 547 46.98 -0.04 -12.29
N GLY A 548 46.76 0.42 -13.53
CA GLY A 548 47.77 1.22 -14.24
C GLY A 548 47.49 1.50 -15.72
N ARG A 549 47.25 2.79 -16.04
CA ARG A 549 47.28 3.40 -17.39
C ARG A 549 46.16 3.03 -18.38
N ALA A 550 45.10 3.84 -18.40
CA ALA A 550 44.32 4.15 -19.61
C ALA A 550 43.66 5.53 -19.41
N ARG A 551 43.85 6.50 -20.32
CA ARG A 551 43.28 7.87 -20.19
C ARG A 551 42.57 8.38 -21.44
N GLU A 552 42.50 7.62 -22.54
CA GLU A 552 42.06 8.14 -23.85
C GLU A 552 40.71 7.58 -24.37
N ASP A 553 40.20 6.47 -23.83
CA ASP A 553 39.00 5.78 -24.33
C ASP A 553 37.67 6.11 -23.60
N ALA A 554 37.65 7.11 -22.71
CA ALA A 554 36.53 7.42 -21.82
C ALA A 554 35.19 7.84 -22.49
N ARG A 555 35.09 7.84 -23.83
CA ARG A 555 33.90 8.27 -24.61
C ARG A 555 32.90 7.15 -24.94
N HIS A 556 33.21 5.90 -24.59
CA HIS A 556 32.36 4.76 -24.95
C HIS A 556 31.08 4.57 -24.11
N PRO A 557 31.10 4.65 -22.76
CA PRO A 557 29.91 4.38 -21.95
C PRO A 557 28.81 5.42 -22.18
N GLU A 558 29.18 6.70 -22.34
CA GLU A 558 28.24 7.77 -22.66
C GLU A 558 27.43 7.46 -23.93
N ARG A 559 28.08 6.98 -25.01
CA ARG A 559 27.37 6.70 -26.28
C ARG A 559 26.31 5.60 -26.17
N GLU A 560 26.49 4.63 -25.27
CA GLU A 560 25.52 3.54 -25.12
C GLU A 560 24.28 3.94 -24.31
N ILE A 561 24.47 4.68 -23.22
CA ILE A 561 23.36 5.11 -22.34
C ILE A 561 22.52 6.20 -23.03
N ARG A 562 23.13 6.96 -23.96
CA ARG A 562 22.47 7.98 -24.78
C ARG A 562 21.50 7.46 -25.86
N ALA A 563 21.32 6.15 -25.98
CA ALA A 563 20.45 5.51 -26.97
C ALA A 563 19.02 5.25 -26.44
N VAL A 564 18.37 6.29 -25.91
CA VAL A 564 16.94 6.28 -25.55
C VAL A 564 16.09 6.29 -26.83
N GLU A 565 15.06 5.45 -26.87
CA GLU A 565 14.11 5.35 -27.99
C GLU A 565 12.73 5.93 -27.66
N ASP A 566 12.27 5.76 -26.41
CA ASP A 566 10.97 6.25 -25.93
C ASP A 566 10.99 6.39 -24.39
N HIS A 567 10.05 7.11 -23.80
CA HIS A 567 9.85 7.19 -22.35
C HIS A 567 8.41 7.53 -21.99
N PHE A 568 7.99 7.19 -20.77
CA PHE A 568 6.68 7.54 -20.23
C PHE A 568 6.74 7.72 -18.71
N ALA A 569 6.33 8.90 -18.25
CA ALA A 569 6.23 9.23 -16.83
C ALA A 569 4.77 9.25 -16.38
N TYR A 570 4.51 8.81 -15.15
CA TYR A 570 3.19 8.85 -14.54
C TYR A 570 3.30 9.17 -13.05
N ASN A 571 2.53 10.17 -12.59
CA ASN A 571 2.37 10.49 -11.17
C ASN A 571 0.91 10.20 -10.76
N TRP A 572 0.74 9.30 -9.79
CA TRP A 572 -0.57 8.90 -9.28
C TRP A 572 -1.33 10.02 -8.55
N ASP A 573 -0.66 11.08 -8.08
CA ASP A 573 -1.32 12.25 -7.47
C ASP A 573 -2.15 13.04 -8.48
N MET A 574 -1.72 13.02 -9.74
CA MET A 574 -2.29 13.78 -10.85
C MET A 574 -3.28 12.98 -11.70
N ASP A 575 -3.42 11.67 -11.42
CA ASP A 575 -4.47 10.83 -11.99
C ASP A 575 -5.82 11.24 -11.39
N GLU A 576 -6.75 11.74 -12.22
CA GLU A 576 -8.08 12.18 -11.77
C GLU A 576 -8.94 11.04 -11.18
N TYR A 577 -8.59 9.79 -11.48
CA TYR A 577 -9.28 8.57 -11.02
C TYR A 577 -8.62 7.92 -9.78
N ALA A 578 -7.45 8.42 -9.35
CA ALA A 578 -6.73 7.90 -8.18
C ALA A 578 -6.38 8.97 -7.14
N ARG A 579 -5.86 10.13 -7.57
CA ARG A 579 -5.54 11.30 -6.74
C ARG A 579 -4.69 10.93 -5.50
N GLY A 580 -3.63 10.16 -5.74
CA GLY A 580 -2.76 9.54 -4.75
C GLY A 580 -2.42 8.10 -5.15
N ALA A 581 -1.26 7.58 -4.72
CA ALA A 581 -0.81 6.24 -5.10
C ALA A 581 -1.54 5.15 -4.31
N PHE A 582 -1.48 5.22 -2.98
CA PHE A 582 -2.08 4.27 -2.05
C PHE A 582 -2.20 4.88 -0.67
N ALA A 583 -2.99 4.26 0.21
CA ALA A 583 -3.03 4.70 1.60
C ALA A 583 -1.66 4.50 2.24
N LEU A 584 -1.25 5.45 3.08
CA LEU A 584 -0.12 5.29 3.99
C LEU A 584 -0.38 6.23 5.15
N TYR A 585 -1.01 5.69 6.19
CA TYR A 585 -1.69 6.43 7.24
C TYR A 585 -0.74 7.28 8.09
N GLY A 586 -1.22 8.46 8.49
CA GLY A 586 -0.56 9.29 9.49
C GLY A 586 -0.79 8.75 10.92
N PRO A 587 -0.02 9.21 11.92
CA PRO A 587 -0.17 8.74 13.31
C PRO A 587 -1.61 8.94 13.84
N GLY A 588 -2.12 7.93 14.52
CA GLY A 588 -3.45 7.89 15.13
C GLY A 588 -4.59 7.53 14.18
N GLN A 589 -4.31 7.21 12.92
CA GLN A 589 -5.35 6.95 11.91
C GLN A 589 -5.86 5.50 11.89
N PHE A 590 -5.06 4.51 12.32
CA PHE A 590 -5.57 3.16 12.60
C PHE A 590 -6.32 3.13 13.94
N GLY A 591 -5.80 3.84 14.95
CA GLY A 591 -6.35 4.04 16.27
C GLY A 591 -6.12 2.86 17.24
N ALA A 592 -5.62 3.16 18.44
CA ALA A 592 -5.23 2.17 19.44
C ALA A 592 -6.44 1.41 20.07
N PRO A 593 -6.28 0.18 20.59
CA PRO A 593 -7.36 -0.53 21.29
C PRO A 593 -7.98 0.30 22.41
N GLY A 594 -9.31 0.41 22.43
CA GLY A 594 -10.06 1.25 23.39
C GLY A 594 -10.28 2.71 22.96
N ASP A 595 -9.64 3.19 21.89
CA ASP A 595 -9.92 4.51 21.33
C ASP A 595 -11.31 4.57 20.67
N ALA A 596 -12.01 5.69 20.87
CA ALA A 596 -13.33 6.00 20.29
C ALA A 596 -13.25 6.82 18.99
N GLY A 597 -12.06 7.30 18.59
CA GLY A 597 -11.83 8.13 17.40
C GLY A 597 -11.36 7.38 16.14
N LYS A 598 -11.44 6.05 16.11
CA LYS A 598 -10.77 5.18 15.13
C LYS A 598 -11.26 5.36 13.68
N LEU A 599 -10.60 6.20 12.90
CA LEU A 599 -10.91 6.42 11.48
C LEU A 599 -10.91 5.11 10.66
N PHE A 600 -9.97 4.20 10.89
CA PHE A 600 -9.91 2.88 10.24
C PHE A 600 -11.12 1.98 10.55
N ALA A 601 -11.61 1.98 11.79
CA ALA A 601 -12.80 1.20 12.13
C ALA A 601 -14.04 1.82 11.47
N SER A 602 -14.19 3.15 11.54
CA SER A 602 -15.34 3.86 10.97
C SER A 602 -15.39 3.74 9.43
N ILE A 603 -14.26 3.75 8.71
CA ILE A 603 -14.22 3.57 7.25
C ILE A 603 -14.49 2.12 6.81
N LYS A 604 -14.13 1.11 7.62
CA LYS A 604 -14.46 -0.30 7.37
C LYS A 604 -15.95 -0.60 7.58
N ALA A 605 -16.62 0.18 8.42
CA ALA A 605 -18.03 -0.02 8.80
C ALA A 605 -19.01 0.36 7.67
N PRO A 606 -20.17 -0.32 7.56
CA PRO A 606 -21.21 0.07 6.62
C PRO A 606 -21.84 1.42 6.99
N ALA A 607 -22.51 2.04 6.01
CA ALA A 607 -23.33 3.24 6.19
C ALA A 607 -24.69 3.06 5.49
N ALA A 608 -25.51 4.12 5.48
CA ALA A 608 -26.84 4.11 4.86
C ALA A 608 -27.72 2.92 5.30
N GLY A 609 -27.71 2.62 6.61
CA GLY A 609 -28.50 1.51 7.18
C GLY A 609 -28.08 0.12 6.69
N GLY A 610 -26.77 -0.10 6.45
CA GLY A 610 -26.23 -1.37 5.93
C GLY A 610 -25.97 -1.36 4.42
N LYS A 611 -26.56 -0.41 3.68
CA LYS A 611 -26.68 -0.48 2.22
C LYS A 611 -25.52 0.14 1.45
N PHE A 612 -24.63 0.89 2.10
CA PHE A 612 -23.43 1.44 1.48
C PHE A 612 -22.17 0.96 2.20
N VAL A 613 -21.19 0.44 1.46
CA VAL A 613 -19.92 -0.05 2.03
C VAL A 613 -18.75 0.44 1.19
N ILE A 614 -17.64 0.77 1.86
CA ILE A 614 -16.38 1.17 1.23
C ILE A 614 -15.40 0.00 1.25
N ALA A 615 -14.78 -0.25 0.10
CA ALA A 615 -13.73 -1.23 -0.13
C ALA A 615 -12.61 -0.62 -1.00
N GLY A 616 -11.52 -1.36 -1.18
CA GLY A 616 -10.24 -0.86 -1.70
C GLY A 616 -9.16 -0.93 -0.62
N GLU A 617 -7.89 -0.95 -1.04
CA GLU A 617 -6.76 -1.21 -0.13
C GLU A 617 -6.72 -0.29 1.09
N ALA A 618 -7.05 0.99 0.95
CA ALA A 618 -7.18 1.98 2.04
C ALA A 618 -8.21 1.69 3.15
N THR A 619 -8.78 0.47 3.18
CA THR A 619 -9.69 -0.04 4.21
C THR A 619 -9.27 -1.45 4.68
N SER A 620 -7.99 -1.79 4.55
CA SER A 620 -7.34 -3.05 4.91
C SER A 620 -6.04 -2.76 5.66
N ALA A 621 -5.54 -3.72 6.43
CA ALA A 621 -4.20 -3.68 7.01
C ALA A 621 -3.07 -3.77 5.96
N HIS A 622 -3.37 -4.11 4.71
CA HIS A 622 -2.38 -4.30 3.63
C HIS A 622 -2.49 -3.19 2.58
N HIS A 623 -2.13 -1.97 2.97
CA HIS A 623 -2.07 -0.80 2.10
C HIS A 623 -1.06 -0.97 0.96
N GLY A 624 -1.27 -0.30 -0.18
CA GLY A 624 -0.37 -0.38 -1.34
C GLY A 624 -0.38 -1.71 -2.12
N TRP A 625 -0.92 -2.79 -1.54
CA TRP A 625 -0.93 -4.12 -2.14
C TRP A 625 -2.27 -4.51 -2.78
N VAL A 626 -2.20 -5.45 -3.73
CA VAL A 626 -3.39 -6.10 -4.28
C VAL A 626 -4.18 -6.83 -3.18
N LEU A 627 -3.50 -7.45 -2.23
CA LEU A 627 -4.10 -8.17 -1.10
C LEU A 627 -5.16 -7.34 -0.38
N GLY A 628 -4.86 -6.10 0.00
CA GLY A 628 -5.81 -5.25 0.71
C GLY A 628 -7.05 -4.88 -0.12
N ALA A 629 -6.92 -4.80 -1.45
CA ALA A 629 -8.05 -4.64 -2.35
C ALA A 629 -8.94 -5.90 -2.41
N LEU A 630 -8.37 -7.11 -2.29
CA LEU A 630 -9.12 -8.37 -2.26
C LEU A 630 -9.82 -8.59 -0.91
N ASN A 631 -9.12 -8.35 0.20
CA ASN A 631 -9.66 -8.51 1.56
C ASN A 631 -10.81 -7.54 1.84
N SER A 632 -10.65 -6.27 1.46
CA SER A 632 -11.71 -5.26 1.61
C SER A 632 -12.93 -5.53 0.72
N ALA A 633 -12.73 -6.06 -0.50
CA ALA A 633 -13.82 -6.51 -1.36
C ALA A 633 -14.58 -7.70 -0.76
N TRP A 634 -13.86 -8.66 -0.16
CA TRP A 634 -14.46 -9.76 0.60
C TRP A 634 -15.33 -9.23 1.76
N ARG A 635 -14.80 -8.29 2.57
CA ARG A 635 -15.57 -7.66 3.67
C ARG A 635 -16.82 -6.95 3.16
N ALA A 636 -16.72 -6.21 2.06
CA ALA A 636 -17.88 -5.50 1.52
C ALA A 636 -18.97 -6.45 1.01
N VAL A 637 -18.60 -7.56 0.37
CA VAL A 637 -19.58 -8.60 0.01
C VAL A 637 -20.17 -9.26 1.26
N TYR A 638 -19.36 -9.58 2.29
CA TYR A 638 -19.87 -10.09 3.56
C TYR A 638 -20.98 -9.21 4.16
N TYR A 639 -20.80 -7.89 4.17
CA TYR A 639 -21.82 -6.96 4.65
C TYR A 639 -23.09 -6.94 3.80
N VAL A 640 -22.96 -6.98 2.46
CA VAL A 640 -24.11 -7.10 1.56
C VAL A 640 -24.89 -8.40 1.81
N LEU A 641 -24.20 -9.52 2.09
CA LEU A 641 -24.85 -10.79 2.40
C LEU A 641 -25.55 -10.77 3.77
N LEU A 642 -24.89 -10.16 4.77
CA LEU A 642 -25.40 -10.04 6.13
C LEU A 642 -26.69 -9.20 6.20
N ASP A 643 -26.76 -8.06 5.50
CA ASP A 643 -27.96 -7.22 5.46
C ASP A 643 -29.06 -7.82 4.55
N LYS A 644 -28.72 -8.13 3.29
CA LYS A 644 -29.72 -8.41 2.25
C LYS A 644 -30.37 -9.79 2.37
N TYR A 645 -29.64 -10.79 2.84
CA TYR A 645 -30.08 -12.18 2.75
C TYR A 645 -30.32 -12.84 4.10
N GLN A 646 -29.51 -12.52 5.13
CA GLN A 646 -29.57 -13.17 6.45
C GLN A 646 -29.61 -14.71 6.36
N ASP A 647 -29.01 -15.23 5.29
CA ASP A 647 -29.04 -16.64 4.88
C ASP A 647 -27.72 -17.27 5.32
N ASN A 648 -27.80 -18.11 6.35
CA ASN A 648 -26.65 -18.80 6.92
C ASN A 648 -26.01 -19.77 5.93
N ASP A 649 -26.77 -20.38 5.01
CA ASP A 649 -26.22 -21.28 4.00
C ASP A 649 -25.49 -20.49 2.91
N LEU A 650 -26.00 -19.31 2.53
CA LEU A 650 -25.32 -18.42 1.58
C LEU A 650 -24.04 -17.83 2.18
N LEU A 651 -24.07 -17.39 3.45
CA LEU A 651 -22.90 -16.92 4.18
C LEU A 651 -21.86 -18.04 4.37
N LYS A 652 -22.30 -19.26 4.70
CA LYS A 652 -21.41 -20.43 4.81
C LYS A 652 -20.77 -20.77 3.45
N ARG A 653 -21.55 -20.83 2.38
CA ARG A 653 -21.03 -21.06 1.01
C ARG A 653 -20.00 -20.00 0.61
N PHE A 654 -20.22 -18.75 0.99
CA PHE A 654 -19.28 -17.66 0.77
C PHE A 654 -17.96 -17.89 1.54
N THR A 655 -18.03 -18.15 2.85
CA THR A 655 -16.82 -18.39 3.67
C THR A 655 -16.07 -19.65 3.24
N ASP A 656 -16.79 -20.73 2.90
CA ASP A 656 -16.21 -22.01 2.45
C ASP A 656 -15.44 -21.87 1.12
N ARG A 657 -15.97 -21.09 0.15
CA ARG A 657 -15.41 -20.99 -1.21
C ARG A 657 -14.37 -19.89 -1.40
N TRP A 658 -14.46 -18.82 -0.60
CA TRP A 658 -13.63 -17.63 -0.76
C TRP A 658 -12.69 -17.38 0.43
N GLY A 659 -12.81 -18.15 1.52
CA GLY A 659 -11.94 -18.08 2.70
C GLY A 659 -12.08 -16.79 3.49
N ILE A 660 -11.95 -16.82 4.81
CA ILE A 660 -11.95 -15.60 5.64
C ILE A 660 -10.54 -14.96 5.57
N PRO A 661 -10.39 -13.66 5.24
CA PRO A 661 -9.11 -12.95 5.38
C PRO A 661 -8.66 -12.91 6.83
N ASP A 662 -7.37 -13.10 7.13
CA ASP A 662 -6.88 -13.16 8.52
C ASP A 662 -7.07 -11.83 9.30
N GLU A 663 -7.17 -10.69 8.59
CA GLU A 663 -7.49 -9.38 9.16
C GLU A 663 -8.99 -9.12 9.45
N GLU A 664 -9.88 -10.01 8.98
CA GLU A 664 -11.33 -9.88 9.12
C GLU A 664 -11.89 -10.96 10.06
N SER A 665 -13.08 -10.72 10.62
CA SER A 665 -13.70 -11.66 11.55
C SER A 665 -15.22 -11.65 11.44
N THR A 666 -15.81 -12.82 11.17
CA THR A 666 -17.26 -13.06 11.17
C THR A 666 -17.93 -12.81 12.52
N VAL A 667 -17.15 -12.68 13.61
CA VAL A 667 -17.63 -12.31 14.96
C VAL A 667 -17.60 -10.80 15.20
N ASN A 668 -16.63 -10.08 14.63
CA ASN A 668 -16.46 -8.64 14.86
C ASN A 668 -17.12 -7.77 13.79
N LEU A 669 -17.21 -8.24 12.53
CA LEU A 669 -17.87 -7.50 11.46
C LEU A 669 -19.36 -7.21 11.76
N PRO A 670 -20.19 -8.16 12.26
CA PRO A 670 -21.56 -7.86 12.68
C PRO A 670 -21.64 -6.83 13.81
N LYS A 671 -20.71 -6.86 14.78
CA LYS A 671 -20.64 -5.87 15.86
C LYS A 671 -20.33 -4.48 15.31
N LEU A 672 -19.38 -4.37 14.37
CA LEU A 672 -19.04 -3.12 13.72
C LEU A 672 -20.23 -2.56 12.90
N ALA A 673 -21.02 -3.42 12.26
CA ALA A 673 -22.27 -3.00 11.60
C ALA A 673 -23.33 -2.50 12.59
N ALA A 674 -23.51 -3.18 13.73
CA ALA A 674 -24.44 -2.74 14.78
C ALA A 674 -24.05 -1.37 15.34
N LEU A 675 -22.77 -1.15 15.68
CA LEU A 675 -22.25 0.14 16.15
C LEU A 675 -22.47 1.27 15.11
N ALA A 676 -22.37 0.96 13.81
CA ALA A 676 -22.66 1.91 12.74
C ALA A 676 -24.15 2.27 12.65
N LEU A 677 -25.03 1.27 12.80
CA LEU A 677 -26.48 1.44 12.80
C LEU A 677 -26.95 2.29 14.00
N ASP A 678 -26.38 2.01 15.18
CA ASP A 678 -26.62 2.75 16.43
C ASP A 678 -25.97 4.15 16.44
N ARG A 679 -25.14 4.47 15.42
CA ARG A 679 -24.44 5.74 15.22
C ARG A 679 -23.44 6.10 16.34
N VAL A 680 -22.73 5.09 16.85
CA VAL A 680 -21.74 5.22 17.94
C VAL A 680 -20.28 5.04 17.50
N LEU A 681 -19.99 5.19 16.19
CA LEU A 681 -18.66 5.07 15.56
C LEU A 681 -18.02 6.40 15.12
#